data_AF-A0A2D4WP50-F1
#
_entry.id   AF-A0A2D4WP50-F1
#
_cell.length_a   1.000
_cell.length_b   1.000
_cell.length_c   1.000
_cell.angle_alpha   90.00
_cell.angle_beta   90.00
_cell.angle_gamma   90.00
#
_symmetry.space_group_name_H-M   'P 1'
#
loop_
_entity.id
_entity.type
_entity.pdbx_description
1 polymer ?
#
loop_
_entity_poly.entity_id
_entity_poly.type
_entity_poly.pdbx_seq_one_letter_code
_entity_poly.pdbx_strand_id
1 'polypeptide(L)'
;MIRITPGLLIALGCLGILVMSSVGHCQKDADAKDQEWQESTRLFNEGIDANLSPNDDPNNGAAKLIEIMKRYRAIEELEDLARKYDKLIVIDGDDQVDEEPALRSEIARRRLELTDELVKQIREVLEAEYFNFGLDRSAGFNMLVPHLSPLRQIARLLELRAKILIRENKWTEAKMVLVVLLDLSVITREDETLISSLVGASIAAVALNILEEAMTEQRLDAQSAMPFRMATMYLSKDPYGFRGALMGEYELLEASTKYYVERDIDAIMSLGTTVEEKAYLSGLDQDSFRVELEKSRAAYDQIANLLDVEDEEQILNLANRFMDDLAEGRHGPLANIFAEPWTGIMFNMIRIELFHEAMAESLRQITRGVDPGYFGNARRLYDEWLPKVGRISVSDQETMTMVRNILLVSGTCDALPESLREQLQSVFEMMRPVRTGLLRAAKIRRCADWSTQNKMFKGNGDSIGPKVRGMQAAARLLLTEAALGICQHEDGLETGKLVSDSLVGALGIAIHMADGSHLMGQLAATALLEEIAELLELGMNNGSVDSDIVPELQERLQRCQGDDLLNWKKTQRMLHGTRVLETIETFGMTDRNLSRRLARGWSEDRLFLAQFYDGGRQAGEDSPLKSPRFIYDESGRQGDLHSLDHIFKPSDQDLEMLEGPHERLLQLINAIDTVESPSIFDWKLRSFEAYEKIEALKKKLTPARPAHGMKKPDAEKMNKGMDGKMGH
;
A
#
# COMPACT_ATOMS: atom_id res chain seq x y z
N MET A 1 -4.87 0.74 -8.18
CA MET A 1 -5.51 -0.36 -8.93
C MET A 1 -6.04 -1.38 -7.92
N ILE A 2 -7.35 -1.36 -7.63
CA ILE A 2 -7.98 -2.25 -6.64
C ILE A 2 -8.22 -3.59 -7.33
N ARG A 3 -7.63 -4.70 -6.84
CA ARG A 3 -8.06 -6.04 -7.26
C ARG A 3 -9.43 -6.30 -6.66
N ILE A 4 -10.45 -6.22 -7.50
CA ILE A 4 -11.86 -6.43 -7.16
C ILE A 4 -12.05 -7.94 -6.91
N THR A 5 -12.50 -8.32 -5.71
CA THR A 5 -12.87 -9.70 -5.39
C THR A 5 -14.15 -10.10 -6.12
N PRO A 6 -14.36 -11.40 -6.43
CA PRO A 6 -15.54 -11.87 -7.16
C PRO A 6 -16.89 -11.40 -6.59
N GLY A 7 -17.03 -11.29 -5.26
CA GLY A 7 -18.24 -10.77 -4.61
C GLY A 7 -18.53 -9.29 -4.90
N LEU A 8 -17.48 -8.45 -4.99
CA LEU A 8 -17.62 -7.03 -5.34
C LEU A 8 -17.87 -6.84 -6.86
N LEU A 9 -17.47 -7.83 -7.66
CA LEU A 9 -17.75 -7.94 -9.10
C LEU A 9 -19.22 -8.28 -9.38
N ILE A 10 -19.95 -8.85 -8.43
CA ILE A 10 -21.40 -9.10 -8.53
C ILE A 10 -22.19 -7.89 -8.02
N ALA A 11 -21.76 -7.24 -6.92
CA ALA A 11 -22.33 -5.94 -6.53
C ALA A 11 -22.14 -4.87 -7.63
N LEU A 12 -20.95 -4.82 -8.25
CA LEU A 12 -20.71 -4.00 -9.45
C LEU A 12 -21.25 -4.61 -10.74
N GLY A 13 -21.50 -5.92 -10.78
CA GLY A 13 -21.99 -6.66 -11.95
C GLY A 13 -23.50 -6.55 -12.14
N CYS A 14 -24.28 -6.58 -11.07
CA CYS A 14 -25.69 -6.21 -11.08
C CYS A 14 -25.86 -4.72 -11.46
N LEU A 15 -24.90 -3.85 -11.10
CA LEU A 15 -24.82 -2.47 -11.58
C LEU A 15 -24.29 -2.33 -13.02
N GLY A 16 -23.41 -3.23 -13.47
CA GLY A 16 -22.78 -3.22 -14.79
C GLY A 16 -23.65 -3.74 -15.92
N ILE A 17 -24.59 -4.64 -15.61
CA ILE A 17 -25.56 -5.19 -16.59
C ILE A 17 -26.56 -4.10 -17.06
N LEU A 18 -26.75 -3.01 -16.30
CA LEU A 18 -27.53 -1.85 -16.74
C LEU A 18 -26.74 -0.85 -17.62
N VAL A 19 -25.41 -0.94 -17.68
CA VAL A 19 -24.55 0.03 -18.40
C VAL A 19 -23.96 -0.53 -19.71
N MET A 20 -23.98 -1.85 -19.93
CA MET A 20 -23.26 -2.50 -21.03
C MET A 20 -24.09 -2.88 -22.27
N SER A 21 -25.35 -2.44 -22.39
CA SER A 21 -26.24 -2.85 -23.50
C SER A 21 -26.09 -2.06 -24.81
N SER A 22 -25.05 -1.24 -25.01
CA SER A 22 -24.93 -0.42 -26.24
C SER A 22 -23.52 -0.25 -26.81
N VAL A 23 -22.73 -1.33 -26.96
CA VAL A 23 -21.53 -1.25 -27.82
C VAL A 23 -21.40 -2.50 -28.70
N GLY A 24 -22.08 -2.46 -29.85
CA GLY A 24 -21.97 -3.44 -30.92
C GLY A 24 -22.00 -2.79 -32.29
N HIS A 25 -20.81 -2.57 -32.86
CA HIS A 25 -20.53 -2.40 -34.30
C HIS A 25 -21.40 -1.41 -35.10
N CYS A 26 -20.88 -0.19 -35.32
CA CYS A 26 -21.16 0.55 -36.56
C CYS A 26 -20.04 1.54 -36.90
N GLN A 27 -19.24 1.20 -37.91
CA GLN A 27 -18.41 2.15 -38.66
C GLN A 27 -19.22 2.57 -39.88
N LYS A 28 -20.09 3.57 -39.71
CA LYS A 28 -20.57 4.53 -40.71
C LYS A 28 -21.46 5.58 -40.03
N ASP A 29 -21.30 6.81 -40.48
CA ASP A 29 -22.11 8.01 -40.22
C ASP A 29 -21.80 8.78 -38.91
N ALA A 30 -21.16 9.95 -39.08
CA ALA A 30 -20.98 10.93 -38.01
C ALA A 30 -22.34 11.43 -37.50
N ASP A 31 -23.32 11.60 -38.38
CA ASP A 31 -24.69 12.02 -38.04
C ASP A 31 -25.42 11.03 -37.11
N ALA A 32 -25.11 9.72 -37.21
CA ALA A 32 -25.68 8.70 -36.33
C ALA A 32 -25.09 8.78 -34.91
N LYS A 33 -23.81 9.17 -34.79
CA LYS A 33 -23.15 9.35 -33.49
C LYS A 33 -23.69 10.56 -32.74
N ASP A 34 -23.94 11.66 -33.46
CA ASP A 34 -24.51 12.88 -32.86
C ASP A 34 -25.93 12.60 -32.32
N GLN A 35 -26.76 11.86 -33.06
CA GLN A 35 -28.10 11.47 -32.59
C GLN A 35 -28.06 10.50 -31.40
N GLU A 36 -27.17 9.50 -31.43
CA GLU A 36 -26.99 8.55 -30.32
C GLU A 36 -26.52 9.27 -29.04
N TRP A 37 -25.59 10.23 -29.18
CA TRP A 37 -25.10 11.02 -28.05
C TRP A 37 -26.17 11.98 -27.49
N GLN A 38 -26.92 12.66 -28.36
CA GLN A 38 -28.03 13.51 -27.93
C GLN A 38 -29.10 12.71 -27.19
N GLU A 39 -29.45 11.52 -27.70
CA GLU A 39 -30.40 10.63 -27.05
C GLU A 39 -29.87 10.09 -25.71
N SER A 40 -28.60 9.69 -25.65
CA SER A 40 -27.95 9.29 -24.40
C SER A 40 -27.97 10.41 -23.35
N THR A 41 -27.71 11.66 -23.77
CA THR A 41 -27.74 12.83 -22.90
C THR A 41 -29.15 13.15 -22.42
N ARG A 42 -30.15 13.04 -23.31
CA ARG A 42 -31.57 13.21 -22.96
C ARG A 42 -32.00 12.19 -21.92
N LEU A 43 -31.76 10.90 -22.18
CA LEU A 43 -32.11 9.80 -21.27
C LEU A 43 -31.41 9.94 -19.90
N PHE A 44 -30.15 10.39 -19.90
CA PHE A 44 -29.44 10.68 -18.66
C PHE A 44 -30.09 11.82 -17.86
N ASN A 45 -30.45 12.94 -18.52
CA ASN A 45 -31.10 14.07 -17.84
C ASN A 45 -32.48 13.68 -17.30
N GLU A 46 -33.26 12.93 -18.08
CA GLU A 46 -34.56 12.38 -17.65
C GLU A 46 -34.40 11.44 -16.46
N GLY A 47 -33.36 10.60 -16.47
CA GLY A 47 -33.02 9.73 -15.34
C GLY A 47 -32.64 10.50 -14.07
N ILE A 48 -31.90 11.60 -14.20
CA ILE A 48 -31.60 12.49 -13.06
C ILE A 48 -32.88 13.12 -12.52
N ASP A 49 -33.70 13.71 -13.39
CA ASP A 49 -34.91 14.44 -12.98
C ASP A 49 -35.98 13.53 -12.39
N ALA A 50 -36.03 12.27 -12.82
CA ALA A 50 -36.98 11.29 -12.30
C ALA A 50 -36.59 10.72 -10.92
N ASN A 51 -35.29 10.70 -10.58
CA ASN A 51 -34.80 9.97 -9.41
C ASN A 51 -34.20 10.87 -8.33
N LEU A 52 -33.87 12.12 -8.65
CA LEU A 52 -33.35 13.09 -7.69
C LEU A 52 -34.41 14.16 -7.45
N SER A 53 -34.69 14.46 -6.19
CA SER A 53 -35.69 15.43 -5.78
C SER A 53 -35.17 16.27 -4.61
N PRO A 54 -34.08 17.04 -4.81
CA PRO A 54 -33.53 17.87 -3.76
C PRO A 54 -34.59 18.87 -3.28
N ASN A 55 -34.63 19.15 -1.98
CA ASN A 55 -35.53 20.15 -1.43
C ASN A 55 -35.11 21.57 -1.87
N ASP A 56 -36.09 22.48 -1.98
CA ASP A 56 -35.89 23.91 -2.37
C ASP A 56 -35.20 24.76 -1.27
N ASP A 57 -34.39 24.14 -0.42
CA ASP A 57 -33.67 24.85 0.65
C ASP A 57 -32.48 25.62 0.04
N PRO A 58 -32.36 26.95 0.25
CA PRO A 58 -31.22 27.73 -0.25
C PRO A 58 -29.86 27.27 0.29
N ASN A 59 -29.84 26.55 1.42
CA ASN A 59 -28.64 26.00 2.04
C ASN A 59 -28.27 24.62 1.46
N ASN A 60 -29.16 23.99 0.68
CA ASN A 60 -28.89 22.75 -0.05
C ASN A 60 -28.21 23.03 -1.41
N GLY A 61 -26.98 22.58 -1.58
CA GLY A 61 -26.23 22.74 -2.83
C GLY A 61 -26.64 21.76 -3.96
N ALA A 62 -27.41 20.71 -3.67
CA ALA A 62 -27.65 19.59 -4.58
C ALA A 62 -28.31 20.00 -5.91
N ALA A 63 -29.33 20.86 -5.88
CA ALA A 63 -30.04 21.29 -7.09
C ALA A 63 -29.10 22.01 -8.09
N LYS A 64 -28.25 22.91 -7.58
CA LYS A 64 -27.26 23.61 -8.41
C LYS A 64 -26.21 22.65 -8.96
N LEU A 65 -25.79 21.68 -8.15
CA LEU A 65 -24.81 20.69 -8.56
C LEU A 65 -25.35 19.74 -9.64
N ILE A 66 -26.62 19.34 -9.54
CA ILE A 66 -27.32 18.57 -10.58
C ILE A 66 -27.29 19.32 -11.92
N GLU A 67 -27.58 20.62 -11.92
CA GLU A 67 -27.52 21.42 -13.15
C GLU A 67 -26.10 21.49 -13.74
N ILE A 68 -25.07 21.57 -12.91
CA ILE A 68 -23.68 21.46 -13.35
C ILE A 68 -23.40 20.09 -13.99
N MET A 69 -23.89 18.99 -13.40
CA MET A 69 -23.72 17.65 -13.95
C MET A 69 -24.38 17.48 -15.32
N LYS A 70 -25.61 17.98 -15.48
CA LYS A 70 -26.33 17.95 -16.77
C LYS A 70 -25.56 18.74 -17.83
N ARG A 71 -25.07 19.94 -17.48
CA ARG A 71 -24.24 20.75 -18.38
C ARG A 71 -22.94 20.05 -18.75
N TYR A 72 -22.24 19.46 -17.78
CA TYR A 72 -21.03 18.70 -18.01
C TYR A 72 -21.28 17.54 -18.99
N ARG A 73 -22.37 16.78 -18.80
CA ARG A 73 -22.76 15.68 -19.70
C ARG A 73 -23.09 16.17 -21.12
N ALA A 74 -23.65 17.37 -21.24
CA ALA A 74 -24.00 17.98 -22.52
C ALA A 74 -22.81 18.54 -23.32
N ILE A 75 -21.56 18.37 -22.88
CA ILE A 75 -20.37 18.77 -23.65
C ILE A 75 -19.76 17.52 -24.30
N GLU A 76 -20.20 17.19 -25.52
CA GLU A 76 -19.74 16.03 -26.28
C GLU A 76 -18.20 15.99 -26.44
N GLU A 77 -17.59 17.15 -26.69
CA GLU A 77 -16.14 17.29 -26.86
C GLU A 77 -15.38 16.77 -25.63
N LEU A 78 -15.92 16.91 -24.41
CA LEU A 78 -15.26 16.41 -23.20
C LEU A 78 -15.23 14.87 -23.13
N GLU A 79 -16.27 14.19 -23.59
CA GLU A 79 -16.33 12.73 -23.60
C GLU A 79 -15.41 12.14 -24.68
N ASP A 80 -15.32 12.77 -25.84
CA ASP A 80 -14.33 12.41 -26.86
C ASP A 80 -12.89 12.66 -26.39
N LEU A 81 -12.60 13.82 -25.80
CA LEU A 81 -11.29 14.13 -25.24
C LEU A 81 -10.91 13.20 -24.08
N ALA A 82 -11.87 12.79 -23.24
CA ALA A 82 -11.63 11.79 -22.19
C ALA A 82 -11.22 10.44 -22.79
N ARG A 83 -11.94 9.94 -23.80
CA ARG A 83 -11.59 8.68 -24.49
C ARG A 83 -10.24 8.76 -25.21
N LYS A 84 -9.90 9.91 -25.80
CA LYS A 84 -8.59 10.16 -26.41
C LYS A 84 -7.49 10.20 -25.36
N TYR A 85 -7.73 10.85 -24.23
CA TYR A 85 -6.79 10.91 -23.11
C TYR A 85 -6.50 9.52 -22.54
N ASP A 86 -7.54 8.70 -22.30
CA ASP A 86 -7.38 7.34 -21.78
C ASP A 86 -6.53 6.46 -22.72
N LYS A 87 -6.64 6.65 -24.03
CA LYS A 87 -5.79 5.95 -25.02
C LYS A 87 -4.33 6.36 -24.98
N LEU A 88 -4.01 7.56 -24.50
CA LEU A 88 -2.62 8.02 -24.34
C LEU A 88 -1.94 7.42 -23.09
N ILE A 89 -2.73 6.96 -22.12
CA ILE A 89 -2.26 6.39 -20.86
C ILE A 89 -1.86 4.90 -21.05
N VAL A 90 -2.46 4.22 -22.03
CA VAL A 90 -2.19 2.80 -22.31
C VAL A 90 -0.98 2.67 -23.23
N ILE A 91 0.10 2.07 -22.72
CA ILE A 91 1.26 1.66 -23.52
C ILE A 91 1.17 0.15 -23.80
N ASP A 92 1.43 -0.24 -25.04
CA ASP A 92 1.44 -1.62 -25.52
C ASP A 92 2.42 -2.50 -24.73
N GLY A 93 1.94 -3.68 -24.31
CA GLY A 93 2.76 -4.89 -24.10
C GLY A 93 3.23 -5.19 -22.68
N ASP A 94 3.36 -4.19 -21.80
CA ASP A 94 3.71 -4.38 -20.39
C ASP A 94 2.82 -3.46 -19.56
N ASP A 95 2.35 -3.90 -18.38
CA ASP A 95 1.42 -3.18 -17.46
C ASP A 95 1.93 -1.80 -16.94
N GLN A 96 2.88 -1.16 -17.60
CA GLN A 96 3.41 0.17 -17.27
C GLN A 96 2.59 1.27 -17.95
N VAL A 97 1.77 1.94 -17.13
CA VAL A 97 1.13 3.20 -17.49
C VAL A 97 2.18 4.32 -17.39
N ASP A 98 2.51 4.96 -18.52
CA ASP A 98 3.25 6.25 -18.51
C ASP A 98 2.26 7.40 -18.72
N GLU A 99 1.89 8.06 -17.63
CA GLU A 99 0.96 9.19 -17.66
C GLU A 99 1.66 10.48 -18.18
N GLU A 100 2.99 10.50 -18.23
CA GLU A 100 3.78 11.71 -18.49
C GLU A 100 3.55 12.33 -19.87
N PRO A 101 3.48 11.55 -20.97
CA PRO A 101 3.16 12.08 -22.30
C PRO A 101 1.70 12.53 -22.39
N ALA A 102 0.78 11.79 -21.75
CA ALA A 102 -0.64 12.10 -21.76
C ALA A 102 -0.91 13.47 -21.10
N LEU A 103 -0.28 13.75 -19.96
CA LEU A 103 -0.38 15.03 -19.25
C LEU A 103 0.19 16.21 -20.05
N ARG A 104 1.16 15.98 -20.94
CA ARG A 104 1.72 17.02 -21.85
C ARG A 104 0.91 17.22 -23.13
N SER A 105 -0.09 16.38 -23.38
CA SER A 105 -0.82 16.40 -24.64
C SER A 105 -1.72 17.63 -24.77
N GLU A 106 -1.91 18.08 -26.01
CA GLU A 106 -2.88 19.13 -26.32
C GLU A 106 -4.32 18.70 -25.98
N ILE A 107 -4.60 17.39 -26.03
CA ILE A 107 -5.87 16.79 -25.60
C ILE A 107 -6.16 17.13 -24.13
N ALA A 108 -5.16 16.98 -23.26
CA ALA A 108 -5.31 17.26 -21.84
C ALA A 108 -5.55 18.76 -21.58
N ARG A 109 -4.80 19.63 -22.26
CA ARG A 109 -4.98 21.09 -22.16
C ARG A 109 -6.35 21.54 -22.63
N ARG A 110 -6.78 21.08 -23.81
CA ARG A 110 -8.09 21.39 -24.37
C ARG A 110 -9.22 20.98 -23.44
N ARG A 111 -9.11 19.81 -22.79
CA ARG A 111 -10.08 19.34 -21.80
C ARG A 111 -10.17 20.27 -20.57
N LEU A 112 -9.05 20.85 -20.14
CA LEU A 112 -9.04 21.82 -19.04
C LEU A 112 -9.66 23.16 -19.41
N GLU A 113 -9.37 23.67 -20.61
CA GLU A 113 -9.95 24.94 -21.11
C GLU A 113 -11.48 24.89 -21.17
N LEU A 114 -12.02 23.77 -21.66
CA LEU A 114 -13.47 23.55 -21.75
C LEU A 114 -14.16 23.45 -20.39
N THR A 115 -13.40 23.31 -19.31
CA THR A 115 -13.94 23.04 -17.97
C THR A 115 -13.60 24.12 -16.94
N ASP A 116 -12.87 25.17 -17.31
CA ASP A 116 -12.52 26.28 -16.41
C ASP A 116 -13.75 26.88 -15.70
N GLU A 117 -14.79 27.19 -16.48
CA GLU A 117 -16.03 27.77 -15.95
C GLU A 117 -16.82 26.75 -15.11
N LEU A 118 -16.80 25.46 -15.48
CA LEU A 118 -17.45 24.42 -14.67
C LEU A 118 -16.75 24.25 -13.32
N VAL A 119 -15.41 24.26 -13.28
CA VAL A 119 -14.66 24.17 -12.02
C VAL A 119 -14.96 25.35 -11.10
N LYS A 120 -15.10 26.56 -11.68
CA LYS A 120 -15.51 27.74 -10.93
C LYS A 120 -16.91 27.58 -10.33
N GLN A 121 -17.88 27.13 -11.14
CA GLN A 121 -19.26 26.87 -10.67
C GLN A 121 -19.32 25.79 -9.60
N ILE A 122 -18.54 24.70 -9.75
CA ILE A 122 -18.45 23.64 -8.74
C ILE A 122 -17.99 24.24 -7.42
N ARG A 123 -16.93 25.06 -7.43
CA ARG A 123 -16.41 25.70 -6.22
C ARG A 123 -17.46 26.58 -5.53
N GLU A 124 -18.17 27.41 -6.29
CA GLU A 124 -19.23 28.27 -5.76
C GLU A 124 -20.38 27.44 -5.16
N VAL A 125 -20.72 26.30 -5.75
CA VAL A 125 -21.77 25.41 -5.24
C VAL A 125 -21.34 24.68 -3.97
N LEU A 126 -20.06 24.31 -3.85
CA LEU A 126 -19.50 23.64 -2.67
C LEU A 126 -19.44 24.54 -1.41
N GLU A 127 -19.76 25.83 -1.52
CA GLU A 127 -19.93 26.72 -0.36
C GLU A 127 -21.28 26.52 0.36
N ALA A 128 -22.17 25.66 -0.15
CA ALA A 128 -23.43 25.30 0.50
C ALA A 128 -23.21 24.59 1.85
N GLU A 129 -24.17 24.71 2.78
CA GLU A 129 -24.05 24.09 4.12
C GLU A 129 -24.17 22.57 4.07
N TYR A 130 -25.02 22.05 3.19
CA TYR A 130 -25.22 20.62 3.03
C TYR A 130 -25.66 20.25 1.60
N PHE A 131 -25.63 18.94 1.30
CA PHE A 131 -26.04 18.37 0.03
C PHE A 131 -27.00 17.22 0.28
N ASN A 132 -28.24 17.36 -0.15
CA ASN A 132 -29.23 16.28 -0.13
C ASN A 132 -29.87 16.16 -1.51
N PHE A 133 -29.61 15.05 -2.19
CA PHE A 133 -30.10 14.80 -3.54
C PHE A 133 -31.58 14.33 -3.59
N GLY A 134 -32.20 14.12 -2.42
CA GLY A 134 -33.60 13.74 -2.32
C GLY A 134 -33.88 12.35 -2.89
N LEU A 135 -33.04 11.37 -2.54
CA LEU A 135 -33.19 9.98 -2.99
C LEU A 135 -34.44 9.34 -2.39
N ASP A 136 -35.19 8.60 -3.22
CA ASP A 136 -36.34 7.83 -2.76
C ASP A 136 -35.91 6.49 -2.15
N ARG A 137 -35.57 6.50 -0.86
CA ARG A 137 -35.21 5.29 -0.10
C ARG A 137 -36.36 4.29 0.01
N SER A 138 -37.60 4.72 -0.18
CA SER A 138 -38.74 3.81 -0.14
C SER A 138 -38.69 2.81 -1.30
N ALA A 139 -37.92 3.07 -2.36
CA ALA A 139 -37.66 2.16 -3.45
C ALA A 139 -36.74 0.97 -3.07
N GLY A 140 -36.15 0.95 -1.87
CA GLY A 140 -35.28 -0.14 -1.43
C GLY A 140 -34.11 -0.34 -2.41
N PHE A 141 -33.83 -1.58 -2.81
CA PHE A 141 -32.75 -1.91 -3.75
C PHE A 141 -32.93 -1.36 -5.18
N ASN A 142 -34.15 -0.97 -5.56
CA ASN A 142 -34.40 -0.33 -6.84
C ASN A 142 -34.12 1.18 -6.81
N MET A 143 -33.71 1.74 -5.67
CA MET A 143 -33.31 3.14 -5.57
C MET A 143 -32.12 3.42 -6.50
N LEU A 144 -32.32 4.37 -7.41
CA LEU A 144 -31.28 4.80 -8.34
C LEU A 144 -30.46 5.94 -7.74
N VAL A 145 -29.15 5.89 -7.96
CA VAL A 145 -28.16 6.90 -7.53
C VAL A 145 -27.44 7.54 -8.74
N PRO A 146 -28.18 8.21 -9.65
CA PRO A 146 -27.63 8.62 -10.94
C PRO A 146 -26.54 9.70 -10.84
N HIS A 147 -26.46 10.44 -9.74
CA HIS A 147 -25.46 11.50 -9.49
C HIS A 147 -24.04 10.97 -9.27
N LEU A 148 -23.86 9.73 -8.79
CA LEU A 148 -22.54 9.19 -8.45
C LEU A 148 -21.61 9.03 -9.66
N SER A 149 -22.15 8.70 -10.84
CA SER A 149 -21.34 8.58 -12.06
C SER A 149 -20.77 9.94 -12.50
N PRO A 150 -21.58 11.01 -12.66
CA PRO A 150 -21.10 12.37 -12.89
C PRO A 150 -20.09 12.85 -11.85
N LEU A 151 -20.31 12.60 -10.56
CA LEU A 151 -19.37 13.01 -9.51
C LEU A 151 -17.98 12.41 -9.70
N ARG A 152 -17.91 11.11 -10.04
CA ARG A 152 -16.63 10.45 -10.37
C ARG A 152 -15.97 11.07 -11.60
N GLN A 153 -16.74 11.44 -12.61
CA GLN A 153 -16.21 12.07 -13.82
C GLN A 153 -15.66 13.47 -13.53
N ILE A 154 -16.37 14.27 -12.73
CA ILE A 154 -15.91 15.57 -12.24
C ILE A 154 -14.63 15.41 -11.41
N ALA A 155 -14.58 14.44 -10.50
CA ALA A 155 -13.39 14.17 -9.71
C ALA A 155 -12.16 13.82 -10.58
N ARG A 156 -12.32 12.96 -11.60
CA ARG A 156 -11.24 12.64 -12.56
C ARG A 156 -10.77 13.85 -13.37
N LEU A 157 -11.70 14.75 -13.70
CA LEU A 157 -11.35 16.00 -14.38
C LEU A 157 -10.53 16.91 -13.46
N LEU A 158 -10.95 17.07 -12.20
CA LEU A 158 -10.21 17.84 -11.20
C LEU A 158 -8.84 17.21 -10.91
N GLU A 159 -8.74 15.87 -10.87
CA GLU A 159 -7.49 15.14 -10.76
C GLU A 159 -6.52 15.52 -11.90
N LEU A 160 -6.98 15.42 -13.14
CA LEU A 160 -6.20 15.80 -14.32
C LEU A 160 -5.72 17.25 -14.22
N ARG A 161 -6.60 18.16 -13.82
CA ARG A 161 -6.27 19.58 -13.61
C ARG A 161 -5.19 19.76 -12.55
N ALA A 162 -5.34 19.11 -11.39
CA ALA A 162 -4.37 19.19 -10.31
C ALA A 162 -2.99 18.69 -10.75
N LYS A 163 -2.92 17.52 -11.41
CA LYS A 163 -1.65 16.95 -11.92
C LYS A 163 -0.95 17.89 -12.92
N ILE A 164 -1.70 18.48 -13.86
CA ILE A 164 -1.14 19.45 -14.82
C ILE A 164 -0.62 20.70 -14.11
N LEU A 165 -1.39 21.28 -13.19
CA LEU A 165 -0.98 22.48 -12.45
C LEU A 165 0.25 22.23 -11.58
N ILE A 166 0.32 21.09 -10.90
CA ILE A 166 1.49 20.65 -10.11
C ILE A 166 2.74 20.56 -10.98
N ARG A 167 2.59 19.97 -12.17
CA ARG A 167 3.66 19.81 -13.14
C ARG A 167 4.14 21.15 -13.70
N GLU A 168 3.23 22.08 -13.94
CA GLU A 168 3.55 23.45 -14.38
C GLU A 168 4.07 24.35 -13.25
N ASN A 169 4.30 23.81 -12.04
CA ASN A 169 4.68 24.54 -10.84
C ASN A 169 3.65 25.62 -10.42
N LYS A 170 2.39 25.51 -10.84
CA LYS A 170 1.28 26.38 -10.44
C LYS A 170 0.61 25.88 -9.16
N TRP A 171 1.40 25.77 -8.10
CA TRP A 171 0.97 25.18 -6.81
C TRP A 171 -0.23 25.87 -6.17
N THR A 172 -0.31 27.20 -6.28
CA THR A 172 -1.45 27.96 -5.73
C THR A 172 -2.78 27.53 -6.35
N GLU A 173 -2.79 27.27 -7.66
CA GLU A 173 -3.98 26.82 -8.38
C GLU A 173 -4.26 25.34 -8.14
N ALA A 174 -3.23 24.48 -8.19
CA ALA A 174 -3.34 23.07 -7.88
C ALA A 174 -3.97 22.85 -6.50
N LYS A 175 -3.56 23.67 -5.53
CA LYS A 175 -4.10 23.66 -4.18
C LYS A 175 -5.60 23.92 -4.14
N MET A 176 -6.10 24.91 -4.89
CA MET A 176 -7.53 25.19 -4.92
C MET A 176 -8.32 24.01 -5.49
N VAL A 177 -7.79 23.36 -6.52
CA VAL A 177 -8.42 22.18 -7.14
C VAL A 177 -8.47 20.98 -6.19
N LEU A 178 -7.38 20.73 -5.46
CA LEU A 178 -7.31 19.66 -4.48
C LEU A 178 -8.25 19.89 -3.28
N VAL A 179 -8.43 21.15 -2.84
CA VAL A 179 -9.45 21.48 -1.83
C VAL A 179 -10.85 21.20 -2.38
N VAL A 180 -11.15 21.62 -3.60
CA VAL A 180 -12.44 21.30 -4.26
C VAL A 180 -12.68 19.80 -4.35
N LEU A 181 -11.65 18.98 -4.59
CA LEU A 181 -11.78 17.51 -4.57
C LEU A 181 -12.13 16.96 -3.18
N LEU A 182 -11.52 17.50 -2.12
CA LEU A 182 -11.82 17.09 -0.75
C LEU A 182 -13.24 17.53 -0.36
N ASP A 183 -13.65 18.74 -0.70
CA ASP A 183 -15.02 19.22 -0.45
C ASP A 183 -16.05 18.40 -1.24
N LEU A 184 -15.75 18.06 -2.50
CA LEU A 184 -16.59 17.19 -3.33
C LEU A 184 -16.70 15.77 -2.75
N SER A 185 -15.72 15.31 -1.98
CA SER A 185 -15.70 13.95 -1.45
C SER A 185 -16.72 13.68 -0.34
N VAL A 186 -17.26 14.74 0.28
CA VAL A 186 -18.20 14.61 1.41
C VAL A 186 -19.65 14.90 1.06
N ILE A 187 -19.94 15.38 -0.15
CA ILE A 187 -21.31 15.79 -0.51
C ILE A 187 -22.30 14.62 -0.62
N THR A 188 -21.80 13.39 -0.77
CA THR A 188 -22.62 12.18 -0.88
C THR A 188 -22.90 11.54 0.48
N ARG A 189 -22.45 12.17 1.57
CA ARG A 189 -22.60 11.66 2.94
C ARG A 189 -24.06 11.47 3.33
N GLU A 190 -24.88 12.47 3.02
CA GLU A 190 -26.30 12.51 3.41
C GLU A 190 -27.18 11.57 2.57
N ASP A 191 -26.63 10.93 1.53
CA ASP A 191 -27.34 9.86 0.81
C ASP A 191 -27.58 8.65 1.73
N GLU A 192 -26.72 8.45 2.74
CA GLU A 192 -26.69 7.32 3.68
C GLU A 192 -26.79 5.99 2.94
N THR A 193 -26.00 5.83 1.88
CA THR A 193 -25.82 4.54 1.19
C THR A 193 -24.35 4.21 1.08
N LEU A 194 -24.04 2.92 1.15
CA LEU A 194 -22.66 2.44 1.19
C LEU A 194 -21.93 2.76 -0.10
N ILE A 195 -22.62 2.66 -1.24
CA ILE A 195 -22.05 3.05 -2.53
C ILE A 195 -21.72 4.54 -2.59
N SER A 196 -22.55 5.40 -1.99
CA SER A 196 -22.34 6.85 -1.97
C SER A 196 -21.16 7.24 -1.09
N SER A 197 -21.02 6.62 0.08
CA SER A 197 -19.84 6.79 0.94
C SER A 197 -18.56 6.25 0.29
N LEU A 198 -18.62 5.08 -0.37
CA LEU A 198 -17.48 4.52 -1.10
C LEU A 198 -17.03 5.41 -2.26
N VAL A 199 -17.98 6.01 -2.98
CA VAL A 199 -17.68 7.00 -4.03
C VAL A 199 -17.04 8.24 -3.44
N GLY A 200 -17.60 8.81 -2.37
CA GLY A 200 -17.02 9.96 -1.66
C GLY A 200 -15.58 9.68 -1.20
N ALA A 201 -15.38 8.58 -0.48
CA ALA A 201 -14.07 8.11 -0.05
C ALA A 201 -13.08 7.88 -1.21
N SER A 202 -13.56 7.39 -2.36
CA SER A 202 -12.75 7.23 -3.57
C SER A 202 -12.31 8.57 -4.16
N ILE A 203 -13.19 9.58 -4.15
CA ILE A 203 -12.87 10.95 -4.58
C ILE A 203 -11.81 11.56 -3.65
N ALA A 204 -11.98 11.42 -2.33
CA ALA A 204 -10.97 11.88 -1.38
C ALA A 204 -9.62 11.19 -1.58
N ALA A 205 -9.62 9.87 -1.77
CA ALA A 205 -8.40 9.11 -2.01
C ALA A 205 -7.60 9.63 -3.20
N VAL A 206 -8.25 10.15 -4.25
CA VAL A 206 -7.57 10.81 -5.38
C VAL A 206 -6.79 12.04 -4.91
N ALA A 207 -7.43 12.96 -4.18
CA ALA A 207 -6.75 14.15 -3.65
C ALA A 207 -5.62 13.80 -2.67
N LEU A 208 -5.89 12.89 -1.73
CA LEU A 208 -4.92 12.44 -0.74
C LEU A 208 -3.72 11.73 -1.40
N ASN A 209 -3.94 10.96 -2.47
CA ASN A 209 -2.86 10.34 -3.22
C ASN A 209 -1.99 11.38 -3.95
N ILE A 210 -2.56 12.45 -4.48
CA ILE A 210 -1.79 13.55 -5.07
C ILE A 210 -0.99 14.28 -3.99
N LEU A 211 -1.56 14.49 -2.81
CA LEU A 211 -0.84 15.11 -1.69
C LEU A 211 0.31 14.22 -1.18
N GLU A 212 0.08 12.92 -1.06
CA GLU A 212 1.14 11.95 -0.73
C GLU A 212 2.26 11.99 -1.77
N GLU A 213 1.92 12.10 -3.05
CA GLU A 213 2.90 12.28 -4.12
C GLU A 213 3.67 13.60 -3.98
N ALA A 214 2.99 14.71 -3.74
CA ALA A 214 3.63 16.00 -3.50
C ALA A 214 4.58 15.98 -2.28
N MET A 215 4.23 15.26 -1.21
CA MET A 215 5.11 15.04 -0.05
C MET A 215 6.30 14.14 -0.38
N THR A 216 6.05 13.03 -1.08
CA THR A 216 7.08 12.11 -1.62
C THR A 216 8.08 12.87 -2.46
N GLU A 217 7.57 13.82 -3.23
CA GLU A 217 8.37 14.64 -4.09
C GLU A 217 9.00 15.87 -3.40
N GLN A 218 8.74 16.07 -2.10
CA GLN A 218 9.19 17.23 -1.33
C GLN A 218 8.80 18.57 -1.98
N ARG A 219 7.63 18.62 -2.64
CA ARG A 219 7.11 19.83 -3.29
C ARG A 219 6.20 20.66 -2.39
N LEU A 220 5.95 20.19 -1.16
CA LEU A 220 5.23 20.93 -0.14
C LEU A 220 6.21 21.62 0.82
N ASP A 221 5.77 22.69 1.43
CA ASP A 221 6.43 23.40 2.52
C ASP A 221 5.37 23.80 3.57
N ALA A 222 5.80 24.43 4.66
CA ALA A 222 4.88 24.80 5.74
C ALA A 222 3.75 25.73 5.28
N GLN A 223 4.02 26.63 4.32
CA GLN A 223 3.05 27.61 3.84
C GLN A 223 2.03 26.99 2.87
N SER A 224 2.52 26.14 1.96
CA SER A 224 1.71 25.44 0.97
C SER A 224 0.91 24.27 1.56
N ALA A 225 1.35 23.68 2.68
CA ALA A 225 0.63 22.62 3.39
C ALA A 225 -0.58 23.11 4.22
N MET A 226 -0.55 24.35 4.73
CA MET A 226 -1.61 24.90 5.60
C MET A 226 -3.04 24.75 5.04
N PRO A 227 -3.31 24.99 3.75
CA PRO A 227 -4.67 24.98 3.23
C PRO A 227 -5.21 23.56 3.06
N PHE A 228 -4.34 22.60 2.74
CA PHE A 228 -4.70 21.18 2.77
C PHE A 228 -4.98 20.73 4.19
N ARG A 229 -4.16 21.17 5.14
CA ARG A 229 -4.43 20.94 6.56
C ARG A 229 -5.79 21.49 6.97
N MET A 230 -6.18 22.68 6.51
CA MET A 230 -7.50 23.23 6.82
C MET A 230 -8.60 22.36 6.21
N ALA A 231 -8.47 21.97 4.93
CA ALA A 231 -9.45 21.10 4.27
C ALA A 231 -9.58 19.72 4.94
N THR A 232 -8.49 19.15 5.45
CA THR A 232 -8.54 17.85 6.15
C THR A 232 -8.90 17.95 7.63
N MET A 233 -8.73 19.12 8.27
CA MET A 233 -8.99 19.31 9.71
C MET A 233 -10.48 19.40 10.05
N TYR A 234 -11.33 19.84 9.12
CA TYR A 234 -12.77 19.98 9.36
C TYR A 234 -13.57 18.71 9.14
N LEU A 235 -12.90 17.63 8.77
CA LEU A 235 -13.55 16.38 8.44
C LEU A 235 -13.86 15.62 9.74
N SER A 236 -15.13 15.23 9.91
CA SER A 236 -15.63 14.52 11.09
C SER A 236 -14.98 13.15 11.25
N LYS A 237 -15.14 12.52 12.43
CA LYS A 237 -14.68 11.14 12.71
C LYS A 237 -15.18 10.11 11.68
N ASP A 238 -16.31 10.40 11.05
CA ASP A 238 -16.81 9.72 9.86
C ASP A 238 -17.01 10.77 8.74
N PRO A 239 -15.99 11.07 7.93
CA PRO A 239 -16.07 12.16 6.97
C PRO A 239 -16.88 11.80 5.72
N TYR A 240 -17.05 10.51 5.44
CA TYR A 240 -17.75 10.02 4.24
C TYR A 240 -19.12 9.40 4.55
N GLY A 241 -19.54 9.38 5.82
CA GLY A 241 -20.88 8.95 6.25
C GLY A 241 -21.05 7.46 6.26
N PHE A 242 -19.96 6.71 6.45
CA PHE A 242 -19.99 5.26 6.48
C PHE A 242 -20.91 4.70 7.56
N ARG A 243 -21.00 5.34 8.72
CA ARG A 243 -21.92 4.94 9.78
C ARG A 243 -23.37 5.09 9.35
N GLY A 244 -23.70 6.26 8.83
CA GLY A 244 -25.04 6.54 8.29
C GLY A 244 -25.38 5.56 7.18
N ALA A 245 -24.43 5.31 6.27
CA ALA A 245 -24.57 4.36 5.18
C ALA A 245 -24.83 2.92 5.64
N LEU A 246 -24.16 2.41 6.67
CA LEU A 246 -24.43 1.07 7.18
C LEU A 246 -25.89 0.92 7.64
N MET A 247 -26.39 1.91 8.39
CA MET A 247 -27.79 1.90 8.83
C MET A 247 -28.76 2.13 7.66
N GLY A 248 -28.40 2.97 6.70
CA GLY A 248 -29.19 3.16 5.49
C GLY A 248 -29.26 1.91 4.63
N GLU A 249 -28.21 1.10 4.52
CA GLU A 249 -28.28 -0.21 3.83
C GLU A 249 -29.26 -1.17 4.53
N TYR A 250 -29.30 -1.18 5.86
CA TYR A 250 -30.30 -1.91 6.62
C TYR A 250 -31.72 -1.41 6.31
N GLU A 251 -31.94 -0.09 6.29
CA GLU A 251 -33.23 0.52 5.96
C GLU A 251 -33.65 0.22 4.50
N LEU A 252 -32.71 0.20 3.55
CA LEU A 252 -32.97 -0.18 2.16
C LEU A 252 -33.35 -1.66 2.03
N LEU A 253 -32.68 -2.54 2.77
CA LEU A 253 -33.06 -3.95 2.89
C LEU A 253 -34.48 -4.12 3.47
N GLU A 254 -34.80 -3.34 4.51
CA GLU A 254 -36.13 -3.36 5.13
C GLU A 254 -37.21 -2.86 4.15
N ALA A 255 -36.97 -1.75 3.47
CA ALA A 255 -37.86 -1.21 2.45
C ALA A 255 -38.06 -2.19 1.28
N SER A 256 -37.05 -3.02 0.99
CA SER A 256 -37.09 -4.04 -0.07
C SER A 256 -37.96 -5.25 0.28
N THR A 257 -38.37 -5.42 1.54
CA THR A 257 -39.28 -6.51 1.95
C THR A 257 -40.61 -6.50 1.20
N LYS A 258 -41.06 -5.34 0.69
CA LYS A 258 -42.29 -5.23 -0.12
C LYS A 258 -42.21 -6.03 -1.44
N TYR A 259 -41.02 -6.25 -1.99
CA TYR A 259 -40.85 -6.98 -3.25
C TYR A 259 -41.13 -8.49 -3.12
N TYR A 260 -41.07 -9.04 -1.90
CA TYR A 260 -41.57 -10.39 -1.61
C TYR A 260 -43.08 -10.52 -1.85
N VAL A 261 -43.84 -9.44 -1.65
CA VAL A 261 -45.30 -9.41 -1.92
C VAL A 261 -45.57 -9.36 -3.42
N GLU A 262 -44.72 -8.65 -4.17
CA GLU A 262 -44.85 -8.46 -5.62
C GLU A 262 -44.30 -9.64 -6.44
N ARG A 263 -43.70 -10.64 -5.78
CA ARG A 263 -43.10 -11.86 -6.35
C ARG A 263 -41.94 -11.61 -7.32
N ASP A 264 -41.19 -10.53 -7.13
CA ASP A 264 -39.89 -10.38 -7.80
C ASP A 264 -38.81 -11.16 -7.04
N ILE A 265 -38.92 -12.49 -7.06
CA ILE A 265 -38.01 -13.41 -6.36
C ILE A 265 -36.61 -13.33 -6.97
N ASP A 266 -36.50 -13.00 -8.26
CA ASP A 266 -35.22 -12.89 -8.97
C ASP A 266 -34.36 -11.76 -8.40
N ALA A 267 -34.95 -10.60 -8.10
CA ALA A 267 -34.25 -9.49 -7.46
C ALA A 267 -33.63 -9.90 -6.11
N ILE A 268 -34.35 -10.70 -5.32
CA ILE A 268 -33.88 -11.13 -3.99
C ILE A 268 -32.84 -12.25 -4.10
N MET A 269 -33.05 -13.22 -4.99
CA MET A 269 -32.07 -14.28 -5.26
C MET A 269 -30.74 -13.72 -5.78
N SER A 270 -30.74 -12.54 -6.40
CA SER A 270 -29.51 -11.88 -6.85
C SER A 270 -28.57 -11.49 -5.70
N LEU A 271 -29.07 -11.42 -4.46
CA LEU A 271 -28.27 -11.14 -3.27
C LEU A 271 -27.40 -12.33 -2.85
N GLY A 272 -27.79 -13.56 -3.19
CA GLY A 272 -27.02 -14.76 -2.91
C GLY A 272 -25.89 -14.95 -3.91
N THR A 273 -24.68 -15.25 -3.41
CA THR A 273 -23.50 -15.50 -4.23
C THR A 273 -23.33 -16.98 -4.56
N THR A 274 -23.75 -17.87 -3.65
CA THR A 274 -23.68 -19.33 -3.83
C THR A 274 -25.04 -19.95 -4.15
N VAL A 275 -25.04 -21.22 -4.56
CA VAL A 275 -26.28 -21.97 -4.85
C VAL A 275 -27.09 -22.16 -3.56
N GLU A 276 -26.40 -22.43 -2.46
CA GLU A 276 -26.96 -22.65 -1.13
C GLU A 276 -27.63 -21.37 -0.61
N GLU A 277 -26.98 -20.21 -0.77
CA GLU A 277 -27.53 -18.92 -0.36
C GLU A 277 -28.76 -18.55 -1.18
N LYS A 278 -28.73 -18.78 -2.50
CA LYS A 278 -29.90 -18.57 -3.37
C LYS A 278 -31.06 -19.47 -3.00
N ALA A 279 -30.78 -20.74 -2.71
CA ALA A 279 -31.79 -21.69 -2.27
C ALA A 279 -32.42 -21.23 -0.94
N TYR A 280 -31.60 -20.80 0.02
CA TYR A 280 -32.07 -20.23 1.29
C TYR A 280 -32.97 -19.01 1.08
N LEU A 281 -32.50 -18.01 0.31
CA LEU A 281 -33.26 -16.78 0.04
C LEU A 281 -34.59 -17.05 -0.67
N SER A 282 -34.62 -18.02 -1.61
CA SER A 282 -35.85 -18.42 -2.31
C SER A 282 -36.87 -19.12 -1.42
N GLY A 283 -36.42 -19.67 -0.28
CA GLY A 283 -37.27 -20.33 0.71
C GLY A 283 -37.88 -19.38 1.75
N LEU A 284 -37.45 -18.12 1.81
CA LEU A 284 -37.98 -17.14 2.75
C LEU A 284 -39.29 -16.53 2.22
N ASP A 285 -40.30 -16.44 3.08
CA ASP A 285 -41.43 -15.54 2.88
C ASP A 285 -41.13 -14.15 3.50
N GLN A 286 -42.06 -13.21 3.32
CA GLN A 286 -41.89 -11.84 3.79
C GLN A 286 -41.67 -11.76 5.32
N ASP A 287 -42.45 -12.51 6.10
CA ASP A 287 -42.36 -12.49 7.55
C ASP A 287 -41.05 -13.12 8.04
N SER A 288 -40.65 -14.25 7.44
CA SER A 288 -39.38 -14.91 7.74
C SER A 288 -38.19 -14.02 7.38
N PHE A 289 -38.23 -13.34 6.23
CA PHE A 289 -37.18 -12.40 5.84
C PHE A 289 -37.08 -11.23 6.82
N ARG A 290 -38.20 -10.67 7.28
CA ARG A 290 -38.20 -9.60 8.28
C ARG A 290 -37.61 -10.06 9.62
N VAL A 291 -37.94 -11.26 10.08
CA VAL A 291 -37.36 -11.83 11.31
C VAL A 291 -35.84 -12.02 11.16
N GLU A 292 -35.37 -12.50 10.01
CA GLU A 292 -33.93 -12.64 9.73
C GLU A 292 -33.22 -11.28 9.60
N LEU A 293 -33.89 -10.29 9.03
CA LEU A 293 -33.39 -8.92 8.97
C LEU A 293 -33.29 -8.29 10.37
N GLU A 294 -34.28 -8.48 11.23
CA GLU A 294 -34.20 -8.02 12.63
C GLU A 294 -33.03 -8.65 13.39
N LYS A 295 -32.72 -9.93 13.14
CA LYS A 295 -31.52 -10.59 13.70
C LYS A 295 -30.23 -9.98 13.16
N SER A 296 -30.18 -9.64 11.87
CA SER A 296 -28.99 -9.06 11.25
C SER A 296 -28.75 -7.62 11.68
N ARG A 297 -29.77 -6.90 12.17
CA ARG A 297 -29.61 -5.54 12.73
C ARG A 297 -28.52 -5.46 13.80
N ALA A 298 -28.44 -6.46 14.67
CA ALA A 298 -27.39 -6.49 15.69
C ALA A 298 -25.97 -6.54 15.08
N ALA A 299 -25.80 -7.18 13.92
CA ALA A 299 -24.53 -7.17 13.20
C ALA A 299 -24.24 -5.77 12.63
N TYR A 300 -25.22 -5.10 12.04
CA TYR A 300 -25.08 -3.71 11.57
C TYR A 300 -24.70 -2.75 12.68
N ASP A 301 -25.38 -2.82 13.83
CA ASP A 301 -25.08 -1.99 14.99
C ASP A 301 -23.66 -2.26 15.50
N GLN A 302 -23.23 -3.53 15.54
CA GLN A 302 -21.86 -3.87 15.93
C GLN A 302 -20.82 -3.29 14.97
N ILE A 303 -21.00 -3.46 13.64
CA ILE A 303 -20.10 -2.88 12.64
C ILE A 303 -20.07 -1.35 12.75
N ALA A 304 -21.23 -0.70 12.91
CA ALA A 304 -21.30 0.74 13.07
C ALA A 304 -20.53 1.22 14.33
N ASN A 305 -20.62 0.46 15.43
CA ASN A 305 -19.86 0.74 16.65
C ASN A 305 -18.36 0.49 16.50
N LEU A 306 -17.92 -0.40 15.60
CA LEU A 306 -16.48 -0.60 15.32
C LEU A 306 -15.84 0.67 14.76
N LEU A 307 -16.58 1.45 13.97
CA LEU A 307 -16.10 2.72 13.40
C LEU A 307 -15.93 3.82 14.45
N ASP A 308 -16.52 3.68 15.64
CA ASP A 308 -16.33 4.63 16.73
C ASP A 308 -15.05 4.35 17.55
N VAL A 309 -14.37 3.22 17.33
CA VAL A 309 -13.17 2.82 18.06
C VAL A 309 -11.94 3.52 17.46
N GLU A 310 -11.13 4.18 18.28
CA GLU A 310 -9.95 4.95 17.83
C GLU A 310 -8.67 4.12 17.76
N ASP A 311 -8.63 3.00 18.48
CA ASP A 311 -7.43 2.17 18.61
C ASP A 311 -7.45 1.04 17.57
N GLU A 312 -6.46 1.02 16.68
CA GLU A 312 -6.34 0.04 15.59
C GLU A 312 -6.31 -1.42 16.10
N GLU A 313 -5.64 -1.68 17.24
CA GLU A 313 -5.56 -3.02 17.81
C GLU A 313 -6.92 -3.45 18.39
N GLN A 314 -7.66 -2.52 19.00
CA GLN A 314 -9.03 -2.76 19.44
C GLN A 314 -9.97 -3.01 18.26
N ILE A 315 -9.88 -2.21 17.18
CA ILE A 315 -10.67 -2.42 15.95
C ILE A 315 -10.44 -3.83 15.43
N LEU A 316 -9.17 -4.26 15.30
CA LEU A 316 -8.82 -5.60 14.83
C LEU A 316 -9.37 -6.71 15.72
N ASN A 317 -9.23 -6.57 17.05
CA ASN A 317 -9.72 -7.56 18.00
C ASN A 317 -11.25 -7.67 17.97
N LEU A 318 -11.95 -6.54 17.87
CA LEU A 318 -13.40 -6.52 17.79
C LEU A 318 -13.90 -7.01 16.43
N ALA A 319 -13.24 -6.67 15.33
CA ALA A 319 -13.53 -7.21 14.01
C ALA A 319 -13.35 -8.72 13.96
N ASN A 320 -12.28 -9.27 14.54
CA ASN A 320 -12.09 -10.72 14.62
C ASN A 320 -13.19 -11.40 15.43
N ARG A 321 -13.55 -10.85 16.59
CA ARG A 321 -14.68 -11.38 17.39
C ARG A 321 -16.00 -11.33 16.63
N PHE A 322 -16.24 -10.24 15.90
CA PHE A 322 -17.42 -10.10 15.05
C PHE A 322 -17.44 -11.18 13.95
N MET A 323 -16.29 -11.47 13.32
CA MET A 323 -16.19 -12.56 12.35
C MET A 323 -16.42 -13.93 12.97
N ASP A 324 -15.94 -14.17 14.20
CA ASP A 324 -16.22 -15.38 14.95
C ASP A 324 -17.72 -15.52 15.25
N ASP A 325 -18.38 -14.43 15.70
CA ASP A 325 -19.82 -14.40 15.98
C ASP A 325 -20.66 -14.67 14.72
N LEU A 326 -20.24 -14.15 13.55
CA LEU A 326 -20.84 -14.47 12.26
C LEU A 326 -20.63 -15.94 11.88
N ALA A 327 -19.42 -16.46 12.00
CA ALA A 327 -19.10 -17.86 11.69
C ALA A 327 -19.89 -18.85 12.56
N GLU A 328 -20.14 -18.49 13.82
CA GLU A 328 -20.99 -19.25 14.74
C GLU A 328 -22.50 -19.09 14.46
N GLY A 329 -22.89 -18.21 13.53
CA GLY A 329 -24.27 -17.99 13.11
C GLY A 329 -25.10 -17.16 14.11
N ARG A 330 -24.46 -16.41 15.03
CA ARG A 330 -25.14 -15.65 16.09
C ARG A 330 -26.04 -14.53 15.55
N HIS A 331 -25.78 -14.06 14.33
CA HIS A 331 -26.53 -12.98 13.67
C HIS A 331 -27.55 -13.47 12.63
N GLY A 332 -27.76 -14.79 12.52
CA GLY A 332 -28.66 -15.41 11.55
C GLY A 332 -28.04 -15.61 10.16
N PRO A 333 -28.62 -16.48 9.30
CA PRO A 333 -28.02 -16.78 8.00
C PRO A 333 -28.00 -15.59 7.04
N LEU A 334 -28.97 -14.68 7.13
CA LEU A 334 -28.99 -13.48 6.28
C LEU A 334 -27.77 -12.57 6.54
N ALA A 335 -27.35 -12.40 7.79
CA ALA A 335 -26.14 -11.66 8.12
C ALA A 335 -24.88 -12.34 7.54
N ASN A 336 -24.84 -13.68 7.55
CA ASN A 336 -23.72 -14.44 7.00
C ASN A 336 -23.58 -14.32 5.47
N ILE A 337 -24.71 -14.23 4.76
CA ILE A 337 -24.71 -13.98 3.30
C ILE A 337 -24.03 -12.64 2.98
N PHE A 338 -24.28 -11.62 3.79
CA PHE A 338 -23.71 -10.28 3.56
C PHE A 338 -22.37 -10.03 4.27
N ALA A 339 -21.94 -10.94 5.13
CA ALA A 339 -20.74 -10.81 5.93
C ALA A 339 -19.48 -10.57 5.09
N GLU A 340 -19.27 -11.33 4.01
CA GLU A 340 -18.07 -11.20 3.18
C GLU A 340 -17.98 -9.81 2.50
N PRO A 341 -19.01 -9.34 1.78
CA PRO A 341 -19.04 -7.98 1.25
C PRO A 341 -18.82 -6.90 2.31
N TRP A 342 -19.51 -6.99 3.46
CA TRP A 342 -19.38 -6.00 4.53
C TRP A 342 -18.00 -5.97 5.14
N THR A 343 -17.39 -7.14 5.37
CA THR A 343 -16.03 -7.23 5.91
C THR A 343 -15.04 -6.52 4.99
N GLY A 344 -15.13 -6.78 3.69
CA GLY A 344 -14.30 -6.12 2.69
C GLY A 344 -14.51 -4.60 2.66
N ILE A 345 -15.74 -4.14 2.82
CA ILE A 345 -16.08 -2.72 2.82
C ILE A 345 -15.62 -2.05 4.12
N MET A 346 -15.93 -2.62 5.29
CA MET A 346 -15.49 -2.15 6.61
C MET A 346 -13.98 -1.95 6.66
N PHE A 347 -13.18 -2.93 6.21
CA PHE A 347 -11.72 -2.77 6.18
C PHE A 347 -11.27 -1.66 5.22
N ASN A 348 -11.95 -1.48 4.09
CA ASN A 348 -11.66 -0.35 3.20
C ASN A 348 -12.02 0.99 3.86
N MET A 349 -13.09 1.05 4.65
CA MET A 349 -13.55 2.24 5.36
C MET A 349 -12.53 2.67 6.41
N ILE A 350 -12.19 1.76 7.33
CA ILE A 350 -11.16 1.96 8.36
C ILE A 350 -9.85 2.39 7.70
N ARG A 351 -9.45 1.74 6.60
CA ARG A 351 -8.21 2.11 5.89
C ARG A 351 -8.24 3.54 5.37
N ILE A 352 -9.34 3.99 4.77
CA ILE A 352 -9.41 5.34 4.20
C ILE A 352 -9.45 6.38 5.32
N GLU A 353 -10.13 6.10 6.44
CA GLU A 353 -10.11 6.96 7.63
C GLU A 353 -8.70 7.06 8.21
N LEU A 354 -8.02 5.94 8.47
CA LEU A 354 -6.63 5.94 8.94
C LEU A 354 -5.68 6.65 7.96
N PHE A 355 -5.87 6.47 6.65
CA PHE A 355 -5.06 7.16 5.65
C PHE A 355 -5.28 8.67 5.68
N HIS A 356 -6.53 9.10 5.85
CA HIS A 356 -6.88 10.49 6.00
C HIS A 356 -6.27 11.07 7.29
N GLU A 357 -6.48 10.45 8.44
CA GLU A 357 -5.91 10.90 9.72
C GLU A 357 -4.39 11.02 9.65
N ALA A 358 -3.72 10.02 9.09
CA ALA A 358 -2.28 10.05 8.87
C ALA A 358 -1.88 11.22 7.95
N MET A 359 -2.66 11.51 6.90
CA MET A 359 -2.43 12.65 6.01
C MET A 359 -2.63 13.99 6.74
N ALA A 360 -3.70 14.13 7.52
CA ALA A 360 -3.98 15.34 8.29
C ALA A 360 -2.88 15.61 9.33
N GLU A 361 -2.42 14.56 10.01
CA GLU A 361 -1.30 14.65 10.95
C GLU A 361 0.02 15.00 10.26
N SER A 362 0.29 14.39 9.11
CA SER A 362 1.46 14.70 8.28
C SER A 362 1.49 16.17 7.88
N LEU A 363 0.37 16.69 7.35
CA LEU A 363 0.22 18.10 6.99
C LEU A 363 0.36 19.00 8.22
N ARG A 364 -0.16 18.60 9.39
CA ARG A 364 0.03 19.32 10.65
C ARG A 364 1.50 19.44 11.02
N GLN A 365 2.27 18.36 10.91
CA GLN A 365 3.70 18.38 11.20
C GLN A 365 4.50 19.19 10.17
N ILE A 366 4.17 19.10 8.88
CA ILE A 366 4.78 19.92 7.83
C ILE A 366 4.54 21.41 8.10
N THR A 367 3.32 21.81 8.51
CA THR A 367 3.05 23.21 8.88
C THR A 367 3.83 23.69 10.11
N ARG A 368 4.42 22.78 10.89
CA ARG A 368 5.33 23.08 12.01
C ARG A 368 6.80 23.08 11.60
N GLY A 369 7.11 22.88 10.32
CA GLY A 369 8.47 22.91 9.77
C GLY A 369 9.15 21.53 9.65
N VAL A 370 8.42 20.42 9.82
CA VAL A 370 8.96 19.09 9.54
C VAL A 370 9.07 18.90 8.02
N ASP A 371 10.17 18.30 7.56
CA ASP A 371 10.39 18.00 6.13
C ASP A 371 9.27 17.08 5.58
N PRO A 372 8.56 17.46 4.49
CA PRO A 372 7.55 16.62 3.84
C PRO A 372 8.05 15.22 3.45
N GLY A 373 9.35 15.07 3.18
CA GLY A 373 9.98 13.78 2.89
C GLY A 373 9.81 12.75 4.02
N TYR A 374 9.52 13.18 5.25
CA TYR A 374 9.18 12.27 6.35
C TYR A 374 7.82 11.56 6.16
N PHE A 375 6.91 12.14 5.39
CA PHE A 375 5.53 11.67 5.24
C PHE A 375 5.20 11.11 3.86
N GLY A 376 6.08 11.35 2.88
CA GLY A 376 5.98 10.72 1.56
C GLY A 376 6.07 9.19 1.63
N ASN A 377 5.78 8.53 0.51
CA ASN A 377 5.85 7.07 0.39
C ASN A 377 6.92 6.67 -0.64
N ALA A 378 8.07 6.20 -0.14
CA ALA A 378 9.21 5.75 -0.95
C ALA A 378 8.81 4.69 -1.97
N ARG A 379 7.77 3.90 -1.67
CA ARG A 379 7.28 2.85 -2.55
C ARG A 379 6.93 3.36 -3.95
N ARG A 380 6.34 4.54 -4.07
CA ARG A 380 5.95 5.10 -5.37
C ARG A 380 7.16 5.37 -6.25
N LEU A 381 8.23 5.92 -5.67
CA LEU A 381 9.50 6.11 -6.38
C LEU A 381 10.13 4.76 -6.74
N TYR A 382 10.10 3.76 -5.85
CA TYR A 382 10.58 2.43 -6.20
C TYR A 382 9.80 1.78 -7.35
N ASP A 383 8.48 1.94 -7.40
CA ASP A 383 7.68 1.41 -8.50
C ASP A 383 8.06 2.02 -9.86
N GLU A 384 8.51 3.27 -9.88
CA GLU A 384 9.04 3.95 -11.07
C GLU A 384 10.47 3.49 -11.44
N TRP A 385 11.37 3.40 -10.45
CA TRP A 385 12.81 3.25 -10.69
C TRP A 385 13.28 1.79 -10.72
N LEU A 386 12.68 0.89 -9.96
CA LEU A 386 13.10 -0.52 -9.90
C LEU A 386 12.96 -1.29 -11.23
N PRO A 387 11.92 -1.06 -12.06
CA PRO A 387 11.87 -1.68 -13.39
C PRO A 387 13.08 -1.29 -14.27
N LYS A 388 13.60 -0.06 -14.10
CA LYS A 388 14.79 0.40 -14.82
C LYS A 388 16.06 -0.27 -14.30
N VAL A 389 16.15 -0.53 -12.98
CA VAL A 389 17.23 -1.36 -12.38
C VAL A 389 17.19 -2.79 -12.90
N GLY A 390 16.00 -3.35 -13.13
CA GLY A 390 15.82 -4.68 -13.71
C GLY A 390 16.38 -4.83 -15.14
N ARG A 391 16.72 -3.73 -15.82
CA ARG A 391 17.36 -3.75 -17.15
C ARG A 391 18.87 -3.94 -17.10
N ILE A 392 19.49 -3.89 -15.92
CA ILE A 392 20.91 -4.23 -15.76
C ILE A 392 21.09 -5.71 -16.11
N SER A 393 22.01 -6.00 -17.04
CA SER A 393 22.24 -7.36 -17.50
C SER A 393 22.74 -8.28 -16.36
N VAL A 394 22.47 -9.58 -16.46
CA VAL A 394 22.96 -10.56 -15.47
C VAL A 394 24.50 -10.50 -15.36
N SER A 395 25.19 -10.36 -16.50
CA SER A 395 26.64 -10.17 -16.57
C SER A 395 27.12 -8.94 -15.79
N ASP A 396 26.40 -7.82 -15.89
CA ASP A 396 26.75 -6.62 -15.13
C ASP A 396 26.46 -6.79 -13.64
N GLN A 397 25.41 -7.52 -13.26
CA GLN A 397 25.12 -7.85 -11.85
C GLN A 397 26.19 -8.76 -11.21
N GLU A 398 26.68 -9.74 -11.97
CA GLU A 398 27.82 -10.57 -11.58
C GLU A 398 29.09 -9.73 -11.45
N THR A 399 29.34 -8.84 -12.41
CA THR A 399 30.48 -7.91 -12.38
C THR A 399 30.45 -7.00 -11.16
N MET A 400 29.30 -6.38 -10.87
CA MET A 400 29.10 -5.55 -9.67
C MET A 400 29.41 -6.35 -8.40
N THR A 401 28.95 -7.60 -8.33
CA THR A 401 29.17 -8.48 -7.17
C THR A 401 30.63 -8.88 -7.03
N MET A 402 31.31 -9.21 -8.13
CA MET A 402 32.73 -9.52 -8.15
C MET A 402 33.57 -8.34 -7.64
N VAL A 403 33.26 -7.11 -8.10
CA VAL A 403 33.98 -5.90 -7.67
C VAL A 403 33.80 -5.63 -6.18
N ARG A 404 32.58 -5.72 -5.65
CA ARG A 404 32.34 -5.58 -4.20
C ARG A 404 33.14 -6.62 -3.41
N ASN A 405 33.08 -7.90 -3.80
CA ASN A 405 33.80 -8.98 -3.11
C ASN A 405 35.32 -8.80 -3.15
N ILE A 406 35.88 -8.40 -4.30
CA ILE A 406 37.32 -8.13 -4.43
C ILE A 406 37.72 -7.05 -3.43
N LEU A 407 36.98 -5.94 -3.37
CA LEU A 407 37.30 -4.81 -2.50
C LEU A 407 37.16 -5.12 -1.01
N LEU A 408 36.10 -5.85 -0.63
CA LEU A 408 35.90 -6.27 0.75
C LEU A 408 37.01 -7.21 1.24
N VAL A 409 37.53 -8.07 0.36
CA VAL A 409 38.60 -9.02 0.71
C VAL A 409 39.98 -8.38 0.65
N SER A 410 40.27 -7.58 -0.38
CA SER A 410 41.60 -6.98 -0.57
C SER A 410 41.83 -5.77 0.33
N GLY A 411 40.76 -5.06 0.71
CA GLY A 411 40.84 -3.75 1.36
C GLY A 411 41.49 -2.66 0.48
N THR A 412 41.83 -2.97 -0.78
CA THR A 412 42.59 -2.09 -1.68
C THR A 412 42.11 -2.20 -3.11
N CYS A 413 42.25 -1.12 -3.85
CA CYS A 413 41.72 -1.00 -5.20
C CYS A 413 42.69 -1.46 -6.29
N ASP A 414 43.95 -1.69 -5.93
CA ASP A 414 44.98 -2.26 -6.81
C ASP A 414 44.60 -3.68 -7.30
N ALA A 415 43.71 -4.36 -6.58
CA ALA A 415 43.21 -5.67 -6.94
C ALA A 415 42.14 -5.65 -8.05
N LEU A 416 41.61 -4.48 -8.43
CA LEU A 416 40.58 -4.36 -9.46
C LEU A 416 41.20 -4.22 -10.87
N PRO A 417 40.93 -5.15 -11.79
CA PRO A 417 41.30 -5.00 -13.20
C PRO A 417 40.65 -3.77 -13.83
N GLU A 418 41.41 -3.04 -14.64
CA GLU A 418 40.94 -1.81 -15.31
C GLU A 418 39.71 -2.07 -16.20
N SER A 419 39.64 -3.23 -16.85
CA SER A 419 38.48 -3.61 -17.67
C SER A 419 37.17 -3.69 -16.88
N LEU A 420 37.22 -4.10 -15.60
CA LEU A 420 36.02 -4.14 -14.75
C LEU A 420 35.60 -2.73 -14.32
N ARG A 421 36.58 -1.83 -14.10
CA ARG A 421 36.31 -0.42 -13.79
C ARG A 421 35.64 0.28 -14.97
N GLU A 422 36.17 0.12 -16.17
CA GLU A 422 35.60 0.69 -17.41
C GLU A 422 34.16 0.18 -17.66
N GLN A 423 33.95 -1.13 -17.51
CA GLN A 423 32.62 -1.73 -17.66
C GLN A 423 31.62 -1.15 -16.65
N LEU A 424 31.99 -1.06 -15.37
CA LEU A 424 31.10 -0.51 -14.35
C LEU A 424 30.85 0.99 -14.53
N GLN A 425 31.84 1.76 -14.97
CA GLN A 425 31.66 3.18 -15.24
C GLN A 425 30.62 3.41 -16.35
N SER A 426 30.61 2.56 -17.38
CA SER A 426 29.55 2.54 -18.40
C SER A 426 28.16 2.26 -17.80
N VAL A 427 28.06 1.28 -16.90
CA VAL A 427 26.81 0.96 -16.19
C VAL A 427 26.34 2.15 -15.34
N PHE A 428 27.23 2.82 -14.61
CA PHE A 428 26.86 3.97 -13.77
C PHE A 428 26.45 5.20 -14.58
N GLU A 429 27.12 5.48 -15.71
CA GLU A 429 26.70 6.55 -16.61
C GLU A 429 25.29 6.29 -17.17
N MET A 430 25.01 5.05 -17.56
CA MET A 430 23.67 4.64 -17.99
C MET A 430 22.63 4.77 -16.87
N MET A 431 23.02 4.44 -15.63
CA MET A 431 22.12 4.40 -14.48
C MET A 431 22.04 5.71 -13.67
N ARG A 432 22.77 6.77 -14.05
CA ARG A 432 22.81 8.05 -13.31
C ARG A 432 21.41 8.66 -13.04
N PRO A 433 20.44 8.66 -13.99
CA PRO A 433 19.08 9.13 -13.68
C PRO A 433 18.38 8.26 -12.64
N VAL A 434 18.55 6.93 -12.75
CA VAL A 434 17.95 5.95 -11.83
C VAL A 434 18.53 6.11 -10.43
N ARG A 435 19.84 6.30 -10.32
CA ARG A 435 20.55 6.58 -9.05
C ARG A 435 19.90 7.74 -8.30
N THR A 436 19.69 8.87 -8.98
CA THR A 436 19.11 10.07 -8.35
C THR A 436 17.71 9.79 -7.80
N GLY A 437 16.88 9.07 -8.56
CA GLY A 437 15.55 8.62 -8.13
C GLY A 437 15.60 7.67 -6.92
N LEU A 438 16.54 6.72 -6.92
CA LEU A 438 16.75 5.77 -5.82
C LEU A 438 17.22 6.46 -4.53
N LEU A 439 18.16 7.41 -4.63
CA LEU A 439 18.61 8.19 -3.47
C LEU A 439 17.47 9.03 -2.88
N ARG A 440 16.65 9.64 -3.74
CA ARG A 440 15.44 10.35 -3.30
C ARG A 440 14.48 9.41 -2.59
N ALA A 441 14.22 8.22 -3.15
CA ALA A 441 13.37 7.20 -2.53
C ALA A 441 13.92 6.75 -1.18
N ALA A 442 15.22 6.48 -1.10
CA ALA A 442 15.90 6.08 0.11
C ALA A 442 15.87 7.16 1.20
N LYS A 443 15.75 8.44 0.81
CA LYS A 443 15.66 9.58 1.73
C LYS A 443 14.32 9.66 2.47
N ILE A 444 13.23 9.25 1.83
CA ILE A 444 11.88 9.21 2.41
C ILE A 444 11.85 8.24 3.60
N ARG A 445 11.00 8.48 4.61
CA ARG A 445 10.95 7.65 5.83
C ARG A 445 10.04 6.44 5.72
N ARG A 446 8.91 6.60 5.04
CA ARG A 446 7.87 5.59 4.96
C ARG A 446 7.95 4.86 3.63
N CYS A 447 7.88 3.53 3.66
CA CYS A 447 7.80 2.68 2.47
C CYS A 447 6.66 1.67 2.62
N ALA A 448 5.43 2.15 2.55
CA ALA A 448 4.25 1.32 2.75
C ALA A 448 3.77 0.73 1.42
N ASP A 449 3.69 -0.61 1.35
CA ASP A 449 2.90 -1.30 0.33
C ASP A 449 1.50 -1.58 0.87
N TRP A 450 0.57 -0.70 0.53
CA TRP A 450 -0.84 -0.83 0.90
C TRP A 450 -1.47 -2.14 0.43
N SER A 451 -0.99 -2.72 -0.68
CA SER A 451 -1.49 -4.00 -1.17
C SER A 451 -1.08 -5.15 -0.25
N THR A 452 0.14 -5.11 0.28
CA THR A 452 0.65 -6.08 1.26
C THR A 452 -0.07 -5.94 2.60
N GLN A 453 -0.31 -4.72 3.07
CA GLN A 453 -1.11 -4.50 4.27
C GLN A 453 -2.53 -5.05 4.11
N ASN A 454 -3.19 -4.82 2.98
CA ASN A 454 -4.50 -5.40 2.68
C ASN A 454 -4.48 -6.94 2.69
N LYS A 455 -3.41 -7.55 2.20
CA LYS A 455 -3.23 -9.01 2.23
C LYS A 455 -3.04 -9.54 3.65
N MET A 456 -2.38 -8.78 4.53
CA MET A 456 -2.21 -9.12 5.95
C MET A 456 -3.55 -9.16 6.68
N PHE A 457 -4.42 -8.16 6.49
CA PHE A 457 -5.77 -8.18 7.07
C PHE A 457 -6.60 -9.40 6.61
N LYS A 458 -6.31 -9.92 5.42
CA LYS A 458 -6.98 -11.12 4.87
C LYS A 458 -6.31 -12.44 5.25
N GLY A 459 -5.27 -12.43 6.09
CA GLY A 459 -4.50 -13.64 6.42
C GLY A 459 -3.70 -14.25 5.25
N ASN A 460 -3.64 -13.57 4.10
CA ASN A 460 -3.01 -14.06 2.87
C ASN A 460 -1.63 -13.43 2.66
N GLY A 461 -0.74 -13.60 3.64
CA GLY A 461 0.62 -13.05 3.56
C GLY A 461 1.42 -13.60 2.39
N ASP A 462 1.94 -12.74 1.52
CA ASP A 462 2.97 -13.14 0.57
C ASP A 462 4.29 -13.34 1.33
N SER A 463 4.94 -14.49 1.16
CA SER A 463 6.25 -14.77 1.77
C SER A 463 7.38 -13.89 1.19
N ILE A 464 7.20 -13.41 -0.04
CA ILE A 464 8.10 -12.50 -0.74
C ILE A 464 7.34 -11.19 -0.97
N GLY A 465 7.76 -10.13 -0.29
CA GLY A 465 7.25 -8.80 -0.58
C GLY A 465 7.40 -8.45 -2.06
N PRO A 466 6.38 -7.83 -2.67
CA PRO A 466 6.52 -7.31 -4.02
C PRO A 466 7.72 -6.35 -4.05
N LYS A 467 8.60 -6.54 -5.03
CA LYS A 467 9.79 -5.71 -5.31
C LYS A 467 11.01 -5.87 -4.39
N VAL A 468 11.03 -6.77 -3.39
CA VAL A 468 12.22 -7.00 -2.53
C VAL A 468 13.48 -7.24 -3.36
N ARG A 469 13.39 -8.05 -4.42
CA ARG A 469 14.51 -8.31 -5.34
C ARG A 469 14.99 -7.05 -6.07
N GLY A 470 14.05 -6.21 -6.52
CA GLY A 470 14.38 -4.93 -7.16
C GLY A 470 15.08 -3.98 -6.19
N MET A 471 14.56 -3.85 -4.98
CA MET A 471 15.17 -3.04 -3.92
C MET A 471 16.57 -3.54 -3.56
N GLN A 472 16.75 -4.86 -3.44
CA GLN A 472 18.07 -5.46 -3.22
C GLN A 472 19.05 -5.13 -4.35
N ALA A 473 18.62 -5.24 -5.61
CA ALA A 473 19.43 -4.86 -6.77
C ALA A 473 19.77 -3.37 -6.77
N ALA A 474 18.82 -2.51 -6.41
CA ALA A 474 19.02 -1.07 -6.29
C ALA A 474 20.01 -0.70 -5.18
N ALA A 475 19.90 -1.32 -4.01
CA ALA A 475 20.86 -1.14 -2.92
C ALA A 475 22.26 -1.60 -3.34
N ARG A 476 22.38 -2.76 -3.99
CA ARG A 476 23.67 -3.27 -4.48
C ARG A 476 24.29 -2.41 -5.58
N LEU A 477 23.48 -1.77 -6.42
CA LEU A 477 23.96 -0.76 -7.37
C LEU A 477 24.64 0.39 -6.60
N LEU A 478 23.98 0.95 -5.58
CA LEU A 478 24.55 2.02 -4.75
C LEU A 478 25.80 1.56 -3.97
N LEU A 479 25.79 0.35 -3.42
CA LEU A 479 26.96 -0.21 -2.71
C LEU A 479 28.15 -0.41 -3.65
N THR A 480 27.90 -0.81 -4.90
CA THR A 480 28.98 -0.95 -5.89
C THR A 480 29.57 0.40 -6.27
N GLU A 481 28.73 1.42 -6.39
CA GLU A 481 29.19 2.80 -6.63
C GLU A 481 30.01 3.33 -5.46
N ALA A 482 29.56 3.11 -4.23
CA ALA A 482 30.34 3.46 -3.04
C ALA A 482 31.69 2.72 -3.02
N ALA A 483 31.70 1.43 -3.33
CA ALA A 483 32.92 0.63 -3.38
C ALA A 483 33.93 1.18 -4.43
N LEU A 484 33.46 1.56 -5.62
CA LEU A 484 34.31 2.23 -6.62
C LEU A 484 34.74 3.63 -6.20
N GLY A 485 33.87 4.42 -5.57
CA GLY A 485 34.21 5.76 -5.11
C GLY A 485 35.29 5.75 -4.03
N ILE A 486 35.27 4.74 -3.14
CA ILE A 486 36.35 4.50 -2.16
C ILE A 486 37.69 4.30 -2.87
N CYS A 487 37.67 3.69 -4.06
CA CYS A 487 38.88 3.49 -4.87
C CYS A 487 39.41 4.70 -5.59
N GLN A 488 38.53 5.64 -5.94
CA GLN A 488 38.88 6.81 -6.73
C GLN A 488 39.20 8.02 -5.86
N HIS A 489 39.15 7.89 -4.52
CA HIS A 489 39.29 9.02 -3.61
C HIS A 489 40.64 9.76 -3.71
N GLU A 490 41.67 9.12 -4.26
CA GLU A 490 42.95 9.78 -4.55
C GLU A 490 42.81 10.96 -5.54
N ASP A 491 41.74 10.99 -6.35
CA ASP A 491 41.51 11.97 -7.41
C ASP A 491 40.68 13.21 -7.00
N GLY A 492 40.13 13.28 -5.77
CA GLY A 492 39.56 14.52 -5.20
C GLY A 492 38.24 14.44 -4.43
N LEU A 493 37.84 15.58 -3.84
CA LEU A 493 36.73 15.76 -2.87
C LEU A 493 35.33 15.35 -3.33
N GLU A 494 35.03 15.36 -4.64
CA GLU A 494 33.68 15.00 -5.13
C GLU A 494 33.35 13.51 -4.94
N THR A 495 34.38 12.66 -4.83
CA THR A 495 34.22 11.21 -4.60
C THR A 495 33.71 10.88 -3.21
N GLY A 496 34.18 11.58 -2.16
CA GLY A 496 33.76 11.29 -0.78
C GLY A 496 32.28 11.54 -0.52
N LYS A 497 31.72 12.61 -1.13
CA LYS A 497 30.28 12.86 -1.09
C LYS A 497 29.48 11.78 -1.83
N LEU A 498 29.97 11.35 -2.98
CA LEU A 498 29.33 10.27 -3.76
C LEU A 498 29.26 8.96 -2.95
N VAL A 499 30.38 8.56 -2.34
CA VAL A 499 30.47 7.38 -1.47
C VAL A 499 29.48 7.50 -0.32
N SER A 500 29.46 8.66 0.35
CA SER A 500 28.58 8.93 1.48
C SER A 500 27.10 8.85 1.09
N ASP A 501 26.70 9.54 0.01
CA ASP A 501 25.33 9.52 -0.51
C ASP A 501 24.89 8.09 -0.85
N SER A 502 25.76 7.29 -1.47
CA SER A 502 25.43 5.93 -1.91
C SER A 502 25.37 4.94 -0.74
N LEU A 503 26.23 5.07 0.28
CA LEU A 503 26.12 4.28 1.53
C LEU A 503 24.84 4.60 2.30
N VAL A 504 24.53 5.90 2.49
CA VAL A 504 23.29 6.34 3.16
C VAL A 504 22.05 5.90 2.37
N GLY A 505 22.10 6.00 1.04
CA GLY A 505 21.03 5.55 0.16
C GLY A 505 20.79 4.04 0.25
N ALA A 506 21.85 3.24 0.23
CA ALA A 506 21.74 1.79 0.41
C ALA A 506 21.16 1.44 1.80
N LEU A 507 21.58 2.14 2.85
CA LEU A 507 21.02 2.00 4.19
C LEU A 507 19.53 2.34 4.23
N GLY A 508 19.11 3.42 3.58
CA GLY A 508 17.68 3.77 3.45
C GLY A 508 16.86 2.68 2.75
N ILE A 509 17.38 2.09 1.67
CA ILE A 509 16.72 0.96 0.98
C ILE A 509 16.63 -0.27 1.90
N ALA A 510 17.71 -0.61 2.61
CA ALA A 510 17.71 -1.75 3.54
C ALA A 510 16.68 -1.58 4.66
N ILE A 511 16.54 -0.37 5.21
CA ILE A 511 15.51 -0.03 6.20
C ILE A 511 14.11 -0.25 5.62
N HIS A 512 13.84 0.25 4.42
CA HIS A 512 12.55 0.07 3.76
C HIS A 512 12.23 -1.41 3.45
N MET A 513 13.24 -2.22 3.13
CA MET A 513 13.06 -3.67 2.95
C MET A 513 12.72 -4.40 4.25
N ALA A 514 13.25 -3.94 5.38
CA ALA A 514 12.97 -4.49 6.71
C ALA A 514 11.54 -4.14 7.20
N ASP A 515 11.05 -2.95 6.87
CA ASP A 515 9.73 -2.42 7.28
C ASP A 515 8.54 -3.18 6.63
N GLY A 516 8.73 -3.76 5.44
CA GLY A 516 7.70 -4.45 4.65
C GLY A 516 7.04 -5.69 5.29
N SER A 517 7.37 -6.01 6.54
CA SER A 517 6.71 -7.02 7.39
C SER A 517 6.79 -8.46 6.86
N HIS A 518 7.59 -8.72 5.82
CA HIS A 518 7.83 -10.04 5.23
C HIS A 518 9.24 -10.55 5.54
N LEU A 519 9.36 -11.85 5.83
CA LEU A 519 10.61 -12.50 6.21
C LEU A 519 11.75 -12.29 5.19
N MET A 520 11.45 -12.43 3.89
CA MET A 520 12.47 -12.31 2.84
C MET A 520 13.06 -10.90 2.73
N GLY A 521 12.28 -9.87 3.05
CA GLY A 521 12.76 -8.50 3.10
C GLY A 521 13.71 -8.26 4.26
N GLN A 522 13.39 -8.81 5.44
CA GLN A 522 14.27 -8.72 6.61
C GLN A 522 15.60 -9.44 6.35
N LEU A 523 15.57 -10.67 5.81
CA LEU A 523 16.80 -11.40 5.46
C LEU A 523 17.66 -10.64 4.44
N ALA A 524 17.02 -10.09 3.40
CA ALA A 524 17.73 -9.32 2.40
C ALA A 524 18.26 -7.99 2.95
N ALA A 525 17.54 -7.34 3.87
CA ALA A 525 18.00 -6.16 4.58
C ALA A 525 19.21 -6.47 5.48
N THR A 526 19.22 -7.61 6.19
CA THR A 526 20.37 -8.04 7.00
C THR A 526 21.64 -8.15 6.17
N ALA A 527 21.56 -8.85 5.02
CA ALA A 527 22.71 -8.99 4.13
C ALA A 527 23.21 -7.62 3.62
N LEU A 528 22.31 -6.69 3.33
CA LEU A 528 22.68 -5.33 2.93
C LEU A 528 23.34 -4.56 4.09
N LEU A 529 22.85 -4.69 5.32
CA LEU A 529 23.43 -4.02 6.48
C LEU A 529 24.86 -4.49 6.75
N GLU A 530 25.16 -5.77 6.58
CA GLU A 530 26.53 -6.30 6.67
C GLU A 530 27.43 -5.67 5.59
N GLU A 531 27.01 -5.70 4.32
CA GLU A 531 27.76 -5.09 3.21
C GLU A 531 27.98 -3.57 3.46
N ILE A 532 26.97 -2.85 3.97
CA ILE A 532 27.07 -1.43 4.34
C ILE A 532 28.11 -1.22 5.45
N ALA A 533 28.07 -2.04 6.52
CA ALA A 533 28.96 -1.89 7.65
C ALA A 533 30.43 -2.11 7.28
N GLU A 534 30.71 -3.06 6.38
CA GLU A 534 32.05 -3.33 5.88
C GLU A 534 32.55 -2.22 4.95
N LEU A 535 31.73 -1.76 4.01
CA LEU A 535 32.12 -0.66 3.11
C LEU A 535 32.26 0.67 3.85
N LEU A 536 31.46 0.93 4.87
CA LEU A 536 31.60 2.11 5.72
C LEU A 536 32.93 2.09 6.48
N GLU A 537 33.30 0.95 7.06
CA GLU A 537 34.58 0.78 7.75
C GLU A 537 35.77 0.97 6.78
N LEU A 538 35.69 0.36 5.59
CA LEU A 538 36.70 0.51 4.55
C LEU A 538 36.83 1.97 4.10
N GLY A 539 35.70 2.63 3.84
CA GLY A 539 35.66 4.02 3.41
C GLY A 539 36.26 4.99 4.45
N MET A 540 36.00 4.73 5.73
CA MET A 540 36.62 5.46 6.85
C MET A 540 38.13 5.24 6.93
N ASN A 541 38.59 4.00 6.80
CA ASN A 541 40.02 3.67 6.85
C ASN A 541 40.81 4.32 5.70
N ASN A 542 40.18 4.46 4.54
CA ASN A 542 40.76 5.12 3.36
C ASN A 542 40.53 6.63 3.33
N GLY A 543 39.85 7.22 4.32
CA GLY A 543 39.57 8.66 4.40
C GLY A 543 38.56 9.17 3.38
N SER A 544 37.84 8.27 2.69
CA SER A 544 36.79 8.59 1.71
C SER A 544 35.41 8.85 2.34
N VAL A 545 35.25 8.48 3.61
CA VAL A 545 34.09 8.80 4.43
C VAL A 545 34.57 9.58 5.65
N ASP A 546 34.03 10.77 5.85
CA ASP A 546 34.40 11.68 6.93
C ASP A 546 33.21 11.97 7.88
N SER A 547 33.34 13.00 8.70
CA SER A 547 32.30 13.38 9.66
C SER A 547 31.02 13.94 9.03
N ASP A 548 31.03 14.32 7.75
CA ASP A 548 29.90 15.01 7.11
C ASP A 548 28.73 14.06 6.85
N ILE A 549 28.98 12.76 6.77
CA ILE A 549 27.95 11.72 6.65
C ILE A 549 27.19 11.48 7.97
N VAL A 550 27.75 11.88 9.12
CA VAL A 550 27.24 11.52 10.46
C VAL A 550 25.80 11.96 10.69
N PRO A 551 25.37 13.19 10.33
CA PRO A 551 23.98 13.61 10.51
C PRO A 551 23.01 12.72 9.73
N GLU A 552 23.33 12.37 8.49
CA GLU A 552 22.48 11.50 7.67
C GLU A 552 22.47 10.06 8.20
N LEU A 553 23.63 9.49 8.55
CA LEU A 553 23.69 8.17 9.20
C LEU A 553 22.88 8.14 10.50
N GLN A 554 23.05 9.15 11.35
CA GLN A 554 22.31 9.25 12.60
C GLN A 554 20.80 9.30 12.35
N GLU A 555 20.37 10.09 11.37
CA GLU A 555 18.97 10.17 10.98
C GLU A 555 18.44 8.80 10.52
N ARG A 556 19.16 8.09 9.64
CA ARG A 556 18.76 6.73 9.18
C ARG A 556 18.70 5.74 10.33
N LEU A 557 19.74 5.70 11.16
CA LEU A 557 19.82 4.76 12.28
C LEU A 557 18.77 5.03 13.36
N GLN A 558 18.40 6.30 13.59
CA GLN A 558 17.30 6.64 14.50
C GLN A 558 15.95 6.10 13.98
N ARG A 559 15.74 6.04 12.66
CA ARG A 559 14.55 5.39 12.09
C ARG A 559 14.53 3.90 12.42
N CYS A 560 15.69 3.26 12.47
CA CYS A 560 15.83 1.86 12.86
C CYS A 560 15.58 1.60 14.35
N GLN A 561 15.74 2.61 15.21
CA GLN A 561 15.55 2.50 16.67
C GLN A 561 14.07 2.51 17.08
N GLY A 562 13.16 2.88 16.16
CA GLY A 562 11.73 2.61 16.33
C GLY A 562 11.43 1.10 16.25
N ASP A 563 10.19 0.71 16.52
CA ASP A 563 9.74 -0.69 16.47
C ASP A 563 9.94 -1.38 15.09
N ASP A 564 10.51 -0.71 14.08
CA ASP A 564 10.45 -1.07 12.65
C ASP A 564 11.54 -2.08 12.20
N LEU A 565 12.82 -1.88 12.54
CA LEU A 565 13.89 -2.74 11.99
C LEU A 565 13.95 -4.12 12.66
N LEU A 566 13.35 -4.23 13.84
CA LEU A 566 13.24 -5.46 14.63
C LEU A 566 11.77 -5.85 14.86
N ASN A 567 10.85 -5.43 13.98
CA ASN A 567 9.44 -5.82 14.04
C ASN A 567 9.20 -7.29 13.63
N TRP A 568 10.11 -8.18 14.04
CA TRP A 568 9.92 -9.61 14.02
C TRP A 568 8.65 -10.03 14.75
N LYS A 569 8.09 -9.21 15.66
CA LYS A 569 6.75 -9.40 16.22
C LYS A 569 5.64 -9.40 15.17
N LYS A 570 5.67 -8.47 14.20
CA LYS A 570 4.71 -8.48 13.06
C LYS A 570 4.92 -9.71 12.17
N THR A 571 6.17 -10.06 11.87
CA THR A 571 6.52 -11.26 11.10
C THR A 571 6.15 -12.55 11.85
N GLN A 572 6.29 -12.58 13.17
CA GLN A 572 5.91 -13.67 14.06
C GLN A 572 4.39 -13.89 14.01
N ARG A 573 3.58 -12.82 14.12
CA ARG A 573 2.11 -12.90 13.94
C ARG A 573 1.71 -13.53 12.59
N MET A 574 2.46 -13.27 11.51
CA MET A 574 2.22 -13.90 10.20
C MET A 574 2.64 -15.37 10.12
N LEU A 575 3.64 -15.78 10.90
CA LEU A 575 4.06 -17.19 11.01
C LEU A 575 3.08 -18.01 11.86
N HIS A 576 2.24 -17.38 12.69
CA HIS A 576 1.17 -18.01 13.46
C HIS A 576 -0.12 -18.27 12.65
N GLY A 577 -0.08 -18.29 11.32
CA GLY A 577 -1.22 -18.74 10.53
C GLY A 577 -1.62 -20.16 10.94
N THR A 578 -2.92 -20.42 11.13
CA THR A 578 -3.51 -21.66 11.67
C THR A 578 -2.94 -22.94 11.03
N ARG A 579 -2.55 -22.89 9.74
CA ARG A 579 -1.87 -23.98 9.03
C ARG A 579 -0.48 -24.34 9.56
N VAL A 580 0.31 -23.38 10.02
CA VAL A 580 1.64 -23.62 10.61
C VAL A 580 1.47 -24.26 11.99
N LEU A 581 0.49 -23.80 12.77
CA LEU A 581 0.15 -24.37 14.07
C LEU A 581 -0.45 -25.78 13.94
N GLU A 582 -1.38 -26.03 13.02
CA GLU A 582 -1.89 -27.39 12.73
C GLU A 582 -0.76 -28.34 12.28
N THR A 583 0.19 -27.83 11.47
CA THR A 583 1.36 -28.62 11.02
C THR A 583 2.35 -28.88 12.17
N ILE A 584 2.46 -27.98 13.14
CA ILE A 584 3.33 -28.14 14.32
C ILE A 584 2.66 -29.05 15.37
N GLU A 585 1.35 -28.89 15.59
CA GLU A 585 0.53 -29.74 16.47
C GLU A 585 0.50 -31.19 16.00
N THR A 586 0.56 -31.43 14.69
CA THR A 586 0.57 -32.79 14.11
C THR A 586 1.87 -33.57 14.40
N PHE A 587 2.99 -32.91 14.72
CA PHE A 587 4.32 -33.56 14.77
C PHE A 587 5.07 -33.41 16.11
N GLY A 588 4.36 -33.52 17.24
CA GLY A 588 4.93 -33.43 18.59
C GLY A 588 6.26 -34.18 18.78
N MET A 589 7.33 -33.46 19.16
CA MET A 589 8.64 -34.04 19.45
C MET A 589 9.24 -33.48 20.74
N THR A 590 9.80 -34.39 21.56
CA THR A 590 10.17 -34.20 22.97
C THR A 590 11.66 -33.92 23.23
N ASP A 591 12.51 -33.81 22.20
CA ASP A 591 13.96 -33.56 22.35
C ASP A 591 14.45 -32.34 21.55
N ARG A 592 14.97 -31.32 22.26
CA ARG A 592 15.55 -30.07 21.73
C ARG A 592 16.70 -30.29 20.73
N ASN A 593 17.50 -31.35 20.87
CA ASN A 593 18.60 -31.68 19.95
C ASN A 593 18.12 -32.46 18.71
N LEU A 594 17.06 -33.26 18.86
CA LEU A 594 16.39 -33.89 17.73
C LEU A 594 15.60 -32.87 16.92
N SER A 595 14.84 -31.97 17.55
CA SER A 595 14.15 -30.86 16.90
C SER A 595 15.12 -29.94 16.16
N ARG A 596 16.32 -29.66 16.70
CA ARG A 596 17.36 -28.90 15.97
C ARG A 596 17.92 -29.62 14.75
N ARG A 597 18.15 -30.94 14.83
CA ARG A 597 18.66 -31.74 13.71
C ARG A 597 17.60 -31.92 12.63
N LEU A 598 16.37 -32.20 13.03
CA LEU A 598 15.24 -32.31 12.13
C LEU A 598 14.88 -30.95 11.54
N ALA A 599 14.88 -29.85 12.28
CA ALA A 599 14.69 -28.51 11.72
C ALA A 599 15.78 -28.12 10.73
N ARG A 600 17.05 -28.51 10.96
CA ARG A 600 18.12 -28.32 9.97
C ARG A 600 17.84 -29.09 8.68
N GLY A 601 17.58 -30.40 8.77
CA GLY A 601 17.24 -31.22 7.60
C GLY A 601 15.93 -30.80 6.89
N TRP A 602 14.88 -30.50 7.66
CA TRP A 602 13.59 -30.02 7.14
C TRP A 602 13.67 -28.63 6.52
N SER A 603 14.50 -27.72 7.06
CA SER A 603 14.63 -26.37 6.49
C SER A 603 15.35 -26.39 5.14
N GLU A 604 16.35 -27.26 4.98
CA GLU A 604 17.07 -27.47 3.73
C GLU A 604 16.15 -28.12 2.68
N ASP A 605 15.37 -29.12 3.06
CA ASP A 605 14.47 -29.83 2.13
C ASP A 605 13.21 -29.01 1.79
N ARG A 606 12.59 -28.28 2.73
CA ARG A 606 11.31 -27.58 2.49
C ARG A 606 11.47 -26.21 1.84
N LEU A 607 12.56 -25.45 2.08
CA LEU A 607 12.86 -24.23 1.31
C LEU A 607 13.25 -24.55 -0.14
N PHE A 608 13.82 -25.74 -0.36
CA PHE A 608 14.09 -26.28 -1.69
C PHE A 608 12.79 -26.75 -2.37
N LEU A 609 11.94 -27.50 -1.66
CA LEU A 609 10.69 -28.05 -2.18
C LEU A 609 9.58 -26.99 -2.37
N ALA A 610 9.50 -25.94 -1.54
CA ALA A 610 8.46 -24.92 -1.62
C ALA A 610 8.42 -24.20 -2.98
N GLN A 611 9.55 -24.15 -3.69
CA GLN A 611 9.66 -23.57 -5.03
C GLN A 611 8.98 -24.43 -6.11
N PHE A 612 8.73 -25.71 -5.82
CA PHE A 612 8.11 -26.69 -6.73
C PHE A 612 6.64 -26.96 -6.41
N TYR A 613 6.17 -26.60 -5.21
CA TYR A 613 4.78 -26.77 -4.80
C TYR A 613 3.85 -25.64 -5.27
N ASP A 614 4.37 -24.46 -5.59
CA ASP A 614 3.57 -23.35 -6.11
C ASP A 614 3.65 -23.29 -7.65
N GLY A 615 2.71 -23.96 -8.32
CA GLY A 615 2.53 -23.87 -9.78
C GLY A 615 2.62 -25.17 -10.59
N GLY A 616 2.75 -26.34 -9.96
CA GLY A 616 2.55 -27.63 -10.65
C GLY A 616 3.52 -27.96 -11.80
N ARG A 617 4.75 -27.43 -11.79
CA ARG A 617 5.76 -27.80 -12.81
C ARG A 617 6.29 -29.21 -12.56
N GLN A 618 6.24 -30.07 -13.57
CA GLN A 618 6.90 -31.37 -13.52
C GLN A 618 8.43 -31.20 -13.36
N ALA A 619 9.01 -32.02 -12.49
CA ALA A 619 10.44 -32.09 -12.29
C ALA A 619 11.17 -32.56 -13.56
N GLY A 620 12.18 -31.82 -14.03
CA GLY A 620 13.03 -32.19 -15.17
C GLY A 620 13.81 -33.49 -14.93
N GLU A 621 14.39 -34.07 -15.99
CA GLU A 621 15.07 -35.39 -15.93
C GLU A 621 16.26 -35.44 -14.96
N ASP A 622 16.94 -34.32 -14.74
CA ASP A 622 18.07 -34.21 -13.81
C ASP A 622 17.64 -33.83 -12.37
N SER A 623 16.34 -33.91 -12.07
CA SER A 623 15.82 -33.51 -10.76
C SER A 623 16.10 -34.58 -9.68
N PRO A 624 16.60 -34.17 -8.49
CA PRO A 624 16.75 -35.05 -7.33
C PRO A 624 15.46 -35.75 -6.89
N LEU A 625 14.29 -35.22 -7.30
CA LEU A 625 12.96 -35.77 -7.01
C LEU A 625 12.65 -37.07 -7.75
N LYS A 626 13.42 -37.43 -8.79
CA LYS A 626 13.35 -38.77 -9.43
C LYS A 626 14.29 -39.80 -8.78
N SER A 627 14.91 -39.45 -7.65
CA SER A 627 15.68 -40.39 -6.83
C SER A 627 14.80 -41.57 -6.40
N PRO A 628 15.30 -42.82 -6.41
CA PRO A 628 14.54 -44.00 -5.98
C PRO A 628 14.09 -43.98 -4.49
N ARG A 629 14.48 -42.94 -3.74
CA ARG A 629 13.99 -42.66 -2.38
C ARG A 629 12.62 -41.96 -2.35
N PHE A 630 12.14 -41.46 -3.48
CA PHE A 630 10.83 -40.83 -3.64
C PHE A 630 10.19 -41.38 -4.91
N ILE A 631 9.25 -42.32 -4.77
CA ILE A 631 8.51 -42.87 -5.92
C ILE A 631 7.23 -42.06 -6.07
N TYR A 632 7.09 -41.37 -7.19
CA TYR A 632 5.85 -40.71 -7.57
C TYR A 632 4.90 -41.73 -8.19
N ASP A 633 3.67 -41.81 -7.67
CA ASP A 633 2.59 -42.64 -8.21
C ASP A 633 1.77 -41.82 -9.24
N GLU A 634 1.56 -42.39 -10.44
CA GLU A 634 0.79 -41.80 -11.54
C GLU A 634 -0.73 -41.75 -11.29
N SER A 635 -1.24 -42.36 -10.20
CA SER A 635 -2.67 -42.44 -9.88
C SER A 635 -3.29 -41.15 -9.31
N GLY A 636 -2.48 -40.10 -9.08
CA GLY A 636 -2.97 -38.78 -8.69
C GLY A 636 -3.54 -38.68 -7.28
N ARG A 637 -3.36 -39.70 -6.43
CA ARG A 637 -3.62 -39.58 -4.99
C ARG A 637 -2.36 -39.08 -4.30
N GLN A 638 -2.44 -37.88 -3.72
CA GLN A 638 -1.37 -37.30 -2.89
C GLN A 638 -0.95 -38.32 -1.84
N GLY A 639 0.34 -38.66 -1.82
CA GLY A 639 0.86 -39.75 -1.01
C GLY A 639 0.67 -39.52 0.48
N ASP A 640 0.00 -40.47 1.14
CA ASP A 640 0.15 -40.69 2.56
C ASP A 640 1.63 -40.97 2.86
N LEU A 641 2.22 -40.18 3.75
CA LEU A 641 3.54 -40.46 4.31
C LEU A 641 3.47 -41.81 5.04
N HIS A 642 4.01 -42.88 4.44
CA HIS A 642 4.22 -44.14 5.15
C HIS A 642 5.08 -43.90 6.42
N SER A 643 4.73 -44.62 7.48
CA SER A 643 5.20 -44.37 8.85
C SER A 643 6.72 -44.27 8.98
N LEU A 644 7.15 -43.42 9.92
CA LEU A 644 8.53 -43.12 10.29
C LEU A 644 9.34 -44.32 10.83
N ASP A 645 8.75 -45.52 10.86
CA ASP A 645 9.34 -46.75 11.42
C ASP A 645 10.61 -47.21 10.70
N HIS A 646 10.84 -46.72 9.47
CA HIS A 646 12.03 -47.02 8.69
C HIS A 646 13.17 -46.02 8.92
N ILE A 647 12.88 -44.90 9.59
CA ILE A 647 13.81 -43.78 9.81
C ILE A 647 14.26 -43.72 11.27
N PHE A 648 13.43 -44.18 12.23
CA PHE A 648 13.77 -44.12 13.66
C PHE A 648 13.05 -45.21 14.47
N LYS A 649 13.80 -45.99 15.26
CA LYS A 649 13.26 -46.88 16.32
C LYS A 649 13.66 -46.30 17.68
N PRO A 650 12.73 -45.77 18.50
CA PRO A 650 13.06 -45.26 19.82
C PRO A 650 13.49 -46.40 20.75
N SER A 651 14.35 -46.09 21.72
CA SER A 651 14.80 -47.04 22.73
C SER A 651 13.76 -47.21 23.84
N ASP A 652 13.83 -48.30 24.61
CA ASP A 652 12.91 -48.54 25.75
C ASP A 652 12.97 -47.41 26.79
N GLN A 653 14.11 -46.72 26.88
CA GLN A 653 14.32 -45.57 27.74
C GLN A 653 13.59 -44.31 27.26
N ASP A 654 13.41 -44.16 25.94
CA ASP A 654 12.62 -43.08 25.34
C ASP A 654 11.12 -43.28 25.58
N LEU A 655 10.68 -44.54 25.71
CA LEU A 655 9.29 -44.90 26.01
C LEU A 655 8.94 -44.65 27.49
N GLU A 656 9.87 -44.89 28.41
CA GLU A 656 9.71 -44.57 29.85
C GLU A 656 9.62 -43.06 30.12
N MET A 657 10.30 -42.22 29.33
CA MET A 657 10.29 -40.76 29.52
C MET A 657 8.99 -40.08 29.05
N LEU A 658 8.09 -40.80 28.38
CA LEU A 658 6.84 -40.26 27.84
C LEU A 658 5.65 -40.36 28.81
N GLU A 659 5.83 -40.92 30.01
CA GLU A 659 4.78 -41.04 31.03
C GLU A 659 4.75 -39.82 31.98
N GLY A 660 4.09 -38.73 31.57
CA GLY A 660 3.81 -37.58 32.47
C GLY A 660 3.14 -36.37 31.80
N PRO A 661 1.82 -36.16 31.92
CA PRO A 661 1.10 -35.25 31.03
C PRO A 661 0.43 -34.07 31.77
N HIS A 662 0.88 -32.84 31.46
CA HIS A 662 0.07 -31.66 31.08
C HIS A 662 0.77 -30.35 31.44
N GLU A 663 1.30 -30.24 32.66
CA GLU A 663 1.84 -28.96 33.14
C GLU A 663 3.18 -28.62 32.46
N ARG A 664 3.99 -29.64 32.15
CA ARG A 664 5.21 -29.50 31.32
C ARG A 664 4.90 -29.32 29.84
N LEU A 665 3.81 -29.89 29.33
CA LEU A 665 3.39 -29.72 27.94
C LEU A 665 2.90 -28.29 27.69
N LEU A 666 2.14 -27.70 28.62
CA LEU A 666 1.73 -26.30 28.57
C LEU A 666 2.93 -25.34 28.72
N GLN A 667 3.90 -25.68 29.57
CA GLN A 667 5.16 -24.91 29.66
C GLN A 667 6.02 -25.06 28.39
N LEU A 668 6.00 -26.23 27.75
CA LEU A 668 6.74 -26.50 26.51
C LEU A 668 6.07 -25.86 25.29
N ILE A 669 4.74 -25.85 25.21
CA ILE A 669 3.96 -25.15 24.17
C ILE A 669 4.17 -23.63 24.31
N ASN A 670 4.06 -23.09 25.54
CA ASN A 670 4.40 -21.69 25.82
C ASN A 670 5.88 -21.36 25.54
N ALA A 671 6.78 -22.35 25.61
CA ALA A 671 8.17 -22.18 25.22
C ALA A 671 8.40 -22.35 23.72
N ILE A 672 7.64 -23.19 23.01
CA ILE A 672 7.70 -23.35 21.55
C ILE A 672 7.17 -22.10 20.84
N ASP A 673 6.16 -21.44 21.40
CA ASP A 673 5.74 -20.08 21.01
C ASP A 673 6.86 -19.02 21.17
N THR A 674 7.94 -19.35 21.90
CA THR A 674 9.11 -18.46 22.11
C THR A 674 10.39 -18.90 21.39
N VAL A 675 10.45 -20.09 20.77
CA VAL A 675 11.67 -20.57 20.11
C VAL A 675 11.58 -20.31 18.61
N GLU A 676 12.08 -19.14 18.24
CA GLU A 676 12.47 -18.81 16.87
C GLU A 676 13.36 -19.92 16.27
N SER A 677 13.16 -20.24 14.99
CA SER A 677 14.08 -21.12 14.25
C SER A 677 15.54 -20.72 14.54
N PRO A 678 16.47 -21.66 14.83
CA PRO A 678 17.87 -21.33 15.05
C PRO A 678 18.49 -20.48 13.94
N SER A 679 18.03 -20.66 12.69
CA SER A 679 18.43 -19.80 11.58
C SER A 679 17.88 -18.38 11.70
N ILE A 680 16.61 -18.21 12.08
CA ILE A 680 16.00 -16.88 12.30
C ILE A 680 16.72 -16.15 13.44
N PHE A 681 17.03 -16.85 14.53
CA PHE A 681 17.80 -16.28 15.64
C PHE A 681 19.21 -15.85 15.21
N ASP A 682 19.91 -16.67 14.43
CA ASP A 682 21.22 -16.33 13.86
C ASP A 682 21.13 -15.10 12.94
N TRP A 683 20.11 -15.03 12.08
CA TRP A 683 19.86 -13.86 11.24
C TRP A 683 19.54 -12.60 12.03
N LYS A 684 18.77 -12.70 13.11
CA LYS A 684 18.53 -11.58 14.03
C LYS A 684 19.81 -11.09 14.68
N LEU A 685 20.62 -12.02 15.18
CA LEU A 685 21.90 -11.71 15.79
C LEU A 685 22.81 -10.98 14.81
N ARG A 686 22.95 -11.50 13.58
CA ARG A 686 23.70 -10.85 12.50
C ARG A 686 23.18 -9.45 12.16
N SER A 687 21.85 -9.28 12.10
CA SER A 687 21.24 -7.97 11.87
C SER A 687 21.60 -6.97 12.97
N PHE A 688 21.55 -7.44 14.22
CA PHE A 688 21.88 -6.65 15.39
C PHE A 688 23.38 -6.30 15.42
N GLU A 689 24.26 -7.26 15.15
CA GLU A 689 25.71 -7.07 15.06
C GLU A 689 26.08 -6.07 13.95
N ALA A 690 25.47 -6.20 12.77
CA ALA A 690 25.68 -5.24 11.67
C ALA A 690 25.22 -3.84 12.06
N TYR A 691 24.06 -3.71 12.71
CA TYR A 691 23.55 -2.44 13.20
C TYR A 691 24.47 -1.80 14.27
N GLU A 692 24.89 -2.57 15.27
CA GLU A 692 25.83 -2.12 16.30
C GLU A 692 27.18 -1.70 15.70
N LYS A 693 27.65 -2.42 14.69
CA LYS A 693 28.86 -2.06 13.95
C LYS A 693 28.70 -0.70 13.27
N ILE A 694 27.59 -0.44 12.57
CA ILE A 694 27.32 0.86 11.93
C ILE A 694 27.23 1.98 12.99
N GLU A 695 26.55 1.75 14.11
CA GLU A 695 26.48 2.71 15.23
C GLU A 695 27.87 3.03 15.80
N ALA A 696 28.71 2.01 15.98
CA ALA A 696 30.08 2.18 16.46
C ALA A 696 30.94 2.98 15.47
N LEU A 697 30.81 2.72 14.16
CA LEU A 697 31.49 3.47 13.10
C LEU A 697 31.04 4.92 13.06
N LYS A 698 29.73 5.19 13.13
CA LYS A 698 29.18 6.56 13.26
C LYS A 698 29.78 7.29 14.47
N LYS A 699 29.89 6.62 15.63
CA LYS A 699 30.49 7.22 16.84
C LYS A 699 31.97 7.59 16.64
N LYS A 700 32.73 6.79 15.87
CA LYS A 700 34.12 7.10 15.50
C LYS A 700 34.22 8.30 14.54
N LEU A 701 33.26 8.45 13.62
CA LEU A 701 33.16 9.60 12.70
C LEU A 701 32.71 10.89 13.40
N THR A 702 32.05 10.79 14.55
CA THR A 702 31.58 11.97 15.29
C THR A 702 32.80 12.70 15.86
N PRO A 703 33.10 13.94 15.43
CA PRO A 703 34.24 14.67 15.95
C PRO A 703 34.09 14.81 17.46
N ALA A 704 35.18 14.56 18.20
CA ALA A 704 35.19 14.77 19.65
C ALA A 704 34.73 16.20 19.90
N ARG A 705 33.59 16.37 20.62
CA ARG A 705 33.05 17.69 20.95
C ARG A 705 34.24 18.53 21.44
N PRO A 706 34.52 19.71 20.84
CA PRO A 706 35.62 20.53 21.28
C PRO A 706 35.44 20.71 22.78
N ALA A 707 36.41 20.23 23.56
CA ALA A 707 36.33 20.27 25.01
C ALA A 707 35.91 21.69 25.39
N HIS A 708 34.84 21.83 26.18
CA HIS A 708 34.27 23.11 26.61
C HIS A 708 35.24 24.00 27.45
N GLY A 709 36.56 23.82 27.30
CA GLY A 709 37.63 24.63 27.86
C GLY A 709 38.07 25.82 27.00
N MET A 710 37.59 25.99 25.76
CA MET A 710 37.71 27.31 25.11
C MET A 710 36.66 28.24 25.74
N LYS A 711 37.09 28.99 26.76
CA LYS A 711 36.38 30.20 27.23
C LYS A 711 35.85 30.94 26.01
N LYS A 712 34.52 31.15 25.95
CA LYS A 712 33.95 32.13 25.03
C LYS A 712 34.83 33.39 25.11
N PRO A 713 35.39 33.90 24.00
CA PRO A 713 36.07 35.18 24.04
C PRO A 713 35.10 36.19 24.67
N ASP A 714 35.57 36.92 25.69
CA ASP A 714 34.76 37.91 26.40
C ASP A 714 33.95 38.74 25.40
N ALA A 715 32.62 38.63 25.46
CA ALA A 715 31.72 39.39 24.60
C ALA A 715 31.92 40.91 24.74
N GLU A 716 32.58 41.36 25.81
CA GLU A 716 33.00 42.76 26.01
C GLU A 716 34.07 43.25 25.03
N LYS A 717 34.83 42.39 24.36
CA LYS A 717 35.86 42.84 23.39
C LYS A 717 35.35 42.94 21.95
N MET A 718 34.20 42.36 21.60
CA MET A 718 33.65 42.47 20.24
C MET A 718 32.84 43.76 20.01
N ASN A 719 32.26 44.37 21.06
CA ASN A 719 31.50 45.62 20.91
C ASN A 719 32.35 46.91 20.84
N LYS A 720 33.69 46.83 20.93
CA LYS A 720 34.57 48.02 20.81
C LYS A 720 35.24 48.18 19.43
N GLY A 721 34.93 47.30 18.47
CA GLY A 721 35.61 47.26 17.17
C GLY A 721 34.79 47.70 15.95
N MET A 722 33.47 47.89 16.06
CA MET A 722 32.60 48.11 14.89
C MET A 722 32.01 49.53 14.71
N ASP A 723 32.29 50.47 15.62
CA ASP A 723 31.80 51.87 15.49
C ASP A 723 32.68 52.78 14.62
N GLY A 724 33.64 52.23 13.88
CA GLY A 724 34.65 53.03 13.16
C GLY A 724 34.79 52.65 11.70
N LYS A 725 33.79 52.98 10.87
CA LYS A 725 33.87 53.35 9.42
C LYS A 725 32.61 52.88 8.66
N MET A 726 31.60 53.73 8.60
CA MET A 726 30.84 53.94 7.38
C MET A 726 30.60 55.44 7.22
N GLY A 727 31.33 56.02 6.27
CA GLY A 727 31.18 57.39 5.79
C GLY A 727 31.32 57.37 4.27
N HIS A 728 30.32 57.98 3.62
CA HIS A 728 30.06 58.16 2.18
C HIS A 728 29.49 56.99 1.40
#